data_AF-A0AAN9SET5-F1
#
_entry.id   AF-A0AAN9SET5-F1
#
_cell.length_a   1.000
_cell.length_b   1.000
_cell.length_c   1.000
_cell.angle_alpha   90.00
_cell.angle_beta   90.00
_cell.angle_gamma   90.00
#
_symmetry.space_group_name_H-M   'P 1'
#
loop_
_entity.id
_entity.type
_entity.pdbx_description
1 polymer ?
#
loop_
_entity_poly.entity_id
_entity_poly.type
_entity_poly.pdbx_seq_one_letter_code
_entity_poly.pdbx_strand_id
1 'polypeptide(L)'
;MMSEFDMYDLGRMRYFLGVEVMQSSNGIFISQRKYACEVLARFGMENSNAVKNPIVPSTKLSKDDAGTKVDSTMFKQVVGSLMYLTATCPALMYGVSLISRYMSCPTESHSLAAKCILRYLKGTTELGIFYKKGGSTYIVAYSDSNFAGDLDDQRSTSGFMFLLGSGAVSWSSKKQPVVTLSTTDAEYIAAAFCACQCIWIKRVLEKLGLKEQKSTLILCDNNSTIKLSKNPMFHGKSKHVDIRFHFLRDLVEDGVVRLSYYPHLRDTSKVTNQRSVARRGVVWWFSSAARCSARRRSDSDSDSDSDSDIVAAASAGAKGFSLTMGNKSLLLAFCMWALTCLLLPSFSCGLMRIGLKKRDVDLDSIRAARMVRENLRLGRPVLGAYDQYIGKPTNEGILPLKNYLDAQYYGEIGIGTPPQKFNVIFDTGSSNLWVPSSKCYFSLACYTHRWYKSKKSKTFTKNGTSCKITYGSGAISGFFSNDNVKVGDIVVKNQDFIEATREGSLSFVLAKFDGLFGLGFQEISVGSAVPVWYNMVQQNLISEQVFSFWLNSDPKSKDGGELVFGGVDPKHFKGDHIYVPVTKKGYWQIEMGDFLIGGLSTGVCEGGCAAIVDSGTSLLAGPTTVVTEINHAIGAEGVLSVECKEVVSEYGELLWDLLISGVRPGDVCSQVGLCFAKRTQSESSGIEMVTENEQRDLSAKDTALCNSCQMLVVWIQNQLKQKKTKEIVFNYVNQLCQSLPSPNGESVVDCKSISGLPNITFTVGAKPFNLTPEQYILKTGEGIAEVCLSGFIAFDVPPPRGPLWILGDVFMRVYHTVFDYGNLRVGFAKAA
;
A
#
# COMPACT_ATOMS: atom_id res chain seq x y z
N MET A 1 -7.55 34.39 10.70
CA MET A 1 -6.35 33.67 11.19
C MET A 1 -5.78 34.36 12.44
N MET A 2 -5.35 35.63 12.39
CA MET A 2 -4.94 36.38 13.61
C MET A 2 -6.06 36.61 14.64
N SER A 3 -7.32 36.53 14.22
CA SER A 3 -8.50 36.57 15.11
C SER A 3 -8.78 35.24 15.82
N GLU A 4 -8.20 34.13 15.34
CA GLU A 4 -8.47 32.78 15.83
C GLU A 4 -7.22 32.10 16.42
N PHE A 5 -6.04 32.61 16.08
CA PHE A 5 -4.75 32.08 16.52
C PHE A 5 -3.84 33.24 16.91
N ASP A 6 -3.18 33.08 18.06
CA ASP A 6 -2.18 34.02 18.56
C ASP A 6 -0.94 33.94 17.67
N MET A 7 -0.77 34.92 16.78
CA MET A 7 0.29 34.89 15.76
C MET A 7 0.74 36.30 15.35
N TYR A 8 2.02 36.42 15.02
CA TYR A 8 2.63 37.66 14.52
C TYR A 8 2.73 37.63 13.00
N ASP A 9 2.21 38.68 12.34
CA ASP A 9 2.44 38.88 10.91
C ASP A 9 3.87 39.43 10.69
N LEU A 10 4.72 38.60 10.08
CA LEU A 10 6.10 38.96 9.75
C LEU A 10 6.21 39.72 8.41
N GLY A 11 5.07 40.12 7.83
CA GLY A 11 4.98 40.79 6.55
C GLY A 11 5.14 39.84 5.36
N ARG A 12 5.38 40.40 4.17
CA ARG A 12 5.51 39.62 2.94
C ARG A 12 6.67 38.62 3.04
N MET A 13 6.38 37.36 2.72
CA MET A 13 7.36 36.27 2.66
C MET A 13 8.52 36.62 1.72
N ARG A 14 9.73 36.70 2.27
CA ARG A 14 10.99 36.92 1.52
C ARG A 14 11.82 35.65 1.35
N TYR A 15 11.64 34.68 2.25
CA TYR A 15 12.34 33.41 2.25
C TYR A 15 11.40 32.30 2.70
N PHE A 16 11.49 31.13 2.08
CA PHE A 16 10.79 29.92 2.50
C PHE A 16 11.66 28.71 2.26
N LEU A 17 12.04 27.99 3.33
CA LEU A 17 12.91 26.80 3.24
C LEU A 17 14.12 27.01 2.33
N GLY A 18 14.85 28.12 2.49
CA GLY A 18 16.05 28.43 1.69
C GLY A 18 15.79 28.84 0.23
N VAL A 19 14.53 29.01 -0.18
CA VAL A 19 14.14 29.65 -1.44
C VAL A 19 13.92 31.15 -1.19
N GLU A 20 14.59 31.99 -1.96
CA GLU A 20 14.38 33.43 -2.03
C GLU A 20 13.09 33.73 -2.78
N VAL A 21 12.21 34.55 -2.20
CA VAL A 21 10.92 34.94 -2.77
C VAL A 21 10.87 36.45 -2.91
N MET A 22 10.79 36.93 -4.15
CA MET A 22 10.63 38.33 -4.48
C MET A 22 9.23 38.56 -5.03
N GLN A 23 8.45 39.39 -4.34
CA GLN A 23 7.06 39.68 -4.69
C GLN A 23 6.94 41.12 -5.20
N SER A 24 6.51 41.29 -6.45
CA SER A 24 6.27 42.60 -7.08
C SER A 24 4.80 42.74 -7.51
N SER A 25 4.41 43.92 -7.99
CA SER A 25 3.10 44.15 -8.59
C SER A 25 2.83 43.24 -9.80
N ASN A 26 3.89 42.83 -10.50
CA ASN A 26 3.86 42.06 -11.74
C ASN A 26 3.82 40.53 -11.51
N GLY A 27 4.16 40.05 -10.31
CA GLY A 27 4.19 38.62 -10.02
C GLY A 27 5.10 38.21 -8.86
N ILE A 28 5.37 36.91 -8.76
CA ILE A 28 6.23 36.30 -7.75
C ILE A 28 7.43 35.64 -8.45
N PHE A 29 8.65 36.03 -8.06
CA PHE A 29 9.89 35.42 -8.51
C PHE A 29 10.48 34.56 -7.38
N ILE A 30 10.81 33.30 -7.69
CA ILE A 30 11.48 32.39 -6.76
C ILE A 30 12.86 31.97 -7.27
N SER A 31 13.86 31.98 -6.39
CA SER A 31 15.24 31.59 -6.74
C SER A 31 16.01 31.04 -5.54
N GLN A 32 17.18 30.46 -5.79
CA GLN A 32 18.09 29.96 -4.73
C GLN A 32 19.49 30.56 -4.93
N ARG A 33 19.57 31.86 -5.25
CA ARG A 33 20.80 32.54 -5.65
C ARG A 33 21.89 32.45 -4.59
N LYS A 34 21.58 32.79 -3.33
CA LYS A 34 22.54 32.71 -2.22
C LYS A 34 23.11 31.30 -2.10
N TYR A 35 22.26 30.29 -2.12
CA TYR A 35 22.68 28.90 -2.02
C TYR A 35 23.50 28.45 -3.24
N ALA A 36 23.14 28.88 -4.45
CA ALA A 36 23.92 28.60 -5.65
C ALA A 36 25.35 29.15 -5.54
N CYS A 37 25.52 30.38 -5.04
CA CYS A 37 26.83 30.98 -4.80
C CYS A 37 27.62 30.22 -3.72
N GLU A 38 26.97 29.81 -2.63
CA GLU A 38 27.59 29.01 -1.56
C GLU A 38 28.07 27.64 -2.08
N VAL A 39 27.28 26.99 -2.94
CA VAL A 39 27.65 25.71 -3.58
C VAL A 39 28.86 25.90 -4.50
N LEU A 40 28.90 26.97 -5.29
CA LEU A 40 30.05 27.26 -6.14
C LEU A 40 31.32 27.50 -5.33
N ALA A 41 31.24 28.30 -4.26
CA ALA A 41 32.36 28.55 -3.36
C ALA A 41 32.84 27.27 -2.65
N ARG A 42 31.91 26.45 -2.17
CA ARG A 42 32.22 25.19 -1.47
C ARG A 42 33.04 24.22 -2.31
N PHE A 43 32.78 24.18 -3.62
CA PHE A 43 33.45 23.25 -4.54
C PHE A 43 34.53 23.93 -5.40
N GLY A 44 34.95 25.16 -5.06
CA GLY A 44 36.01 25.88 -5.77
C GLY A 44 35.67 26.22 -7.23
N MET A 45 34.39 26.46 -7.51
CA MET A 45 33.85 26.71 -8.86
C MET A 45 33.46 28.18 -9.08
N GLU A 46 33.75 29.09 -8.15
CA GLU A 46 33.37 30.51 -8.24
C GLU A 46 34.01 31.24 -9.43
N ASN A 47 35.23 30.86 -9.81
CA ASN A 47 36.00 31.43 -10.92
C ASN A 47 35.97 30.57 -12.19
N SER A 48 35.06 29.59 -12.25
CA SER A 48 34.95 28.68 -13.40
C SER A 48 34.25 29.35 -14.60
N ASN A 49 34.64 28.95 -15.82
CA ASN A 49 34.00 29.41 -17.04
C ASN A 49 32.58 28.86 -17.17
N ALA A 50 31.58 29.72 -17.33
CA ALA A 50 30.19 29.32 -17.50
C ALA A 50 29.96 28.48 -18.78
N VAL A 51 29.01 27.54 -18.73
CA VAL A 51 28.57 26.76 -19.90
C VAL A 51 27.07 26.92 -20.15
N LYS A 52 26.64 26.73 -21.41
CA LYS A 52 25.25 26.97 -21.84
C LYS A 52 24.28 25.83 -21.54
N ASN A 53 24.78 24.61 -21.30
CA ASN A 53 23.94 23.44 -21.03
C ASN A 53 24.50 22.70 -19.80
N PRO A 54 23.64 22.14 -18.93
CA PRO A 54 24.05 21.42 -17.73
C PRO A 54 24.74 20.10 -18.05
N ILE A 55 24.50 19.53 -19.23
CA ILE A 55 25.19 18.34 -19.73
C ILE A 55 25.46 18.49 -21.22
N VAL A 56 26.60 17.96 -21.69
CA VAL A 56 26.94 17.98 -23.12
C VAL A 56 26.02 16.99 -23.85
N PRO A 57 25.34 17.40 -24.94
CA PRO A 57 24.54 16.48 -25.74
C PRO A 57 25.42 15.30 -26.21
N SER A 58 24.98 14.06 -26.01
CA SER A 58 25.75 12.80 -26.21
C SER A 58 26.76 12.42 -25.13
N THR A 59 26.75 13.06 -23.97
CA THR A 59 27.45 12.51 -22.80
C THR A 59 26.85 11.15 -22.49
N LYS A 60 27.65 10.10 -22.66
CA LYS A 60 27.32 8.72 -22.34
C LYS A 60 28.10 8.37 -21.07
N LEU A 61 27.39 8.19 -19.97
CA LEU A 61 27.94 7.74 -18.70
C LEU A 61 27.59 6.26 -18.53
N SER A 62 28.53 5.49 -17.98
CA SER A 62 28.42 4.08 -17.62
C SER A 62 29.21 3.85 -16.34
N LYS A 63 29.04 2.69 -15.70
CA LYS A 63 29.77 2.37 -14.45
C LYS A 63 31.29 2.41 -14.59
N ASP A 64 31.81 2.12 -15.78
CA ASP A 64 33.24 2.18 -16.14
C ASP A 64 34.15 1.67 -15.02
N ASP A 65 34.05 0.38 -14.69
CA ASP A 65 34.75 -0.23 -13.55
C ASP A 65 36.29 -0.16 -13.67
N ALA A 66 36.80 0.05 -14.89
CA ALA A 66 38.22 0.24 -15.19
C ALA A 66 38.67 1.71 -15.09
N GLY A 67 37.75 2.66 -14.96
CA GLY A 67 38.03 4.09 -14.87
C GLY A 67 38.63 4.49 -13.52
N THR A 68 39.39 5.60 -13.53
CA THR A 68 39.99 6.16 -12.31
C THR A 68 38.89 6.58 -11.35
N LYS A 69 38.85 5.92 -10.17
CA LYS A 69 37.87 6.22 -9.11
C LYS A 69 38.15 7.58 -8.50
N VAL A 70 37.09 8.30 -8.16
CA VAL A 70 37.17 9.59 -7.45
C VAL A 70 36.60 9.45 -6.04
N ASP A 71 36.86 10.42 -5.17
CA ASP A 71 36.31 10.41 -3.81
C ASP A 71 34.77 10.42 -3.84
N SER A 72 34.19 9.30 -3.43
CA SER A 72 32.74 9.11 -3.37
C SER A 72 32.06 10.07 -2.40
N THR A 73 32.75 10.50 -1.34
CA THR A 73 32.21 11.43 -0.34
C THR A 73 32.05 12.81 -0.93
N MET A 74 33.12 13.34 -1.55
CA MET A 74 33.07 14.62 -2.27
C MET A 74 32.02 14.61 -3.38
N PHE A 75 31.96 13.54 -4.18
CA PHE A 75 30.98 13.42 -5.25
C PHE A 75 29.52 13.40 -4.73
N LYS A 76 29.23 12.66 -3.66
CA LYS A 76 27.91 12.65 -3.00
C LYS A 76 27.52 14.04 -2.48
N GLN A 77 28.48 14.79 -1.93
CA GLN A 77 28.23 16.16 -1.46
C GLN A 77 27.88 17.10 -2.62
N VAL A 78 28.58 17.00 -3.77
CA VAL A 78 28.26 17.77 -4.98
C VAL A 78 26.86 17.42 -5.49
N VAL A 79 26.55 16.13 -5.66
CA VAL A 79 25.24 15.67 -6.15
C VAL A 79 24.12 16.13 -5.21
N GLY A 80 24.27 15.94 -3.90
CA GLY A 80 23.29 16.38 -2.91
C GLY A 80 23.05 17.89 -2.92
N SER A 81 24.13 18.67 -3.08
CA SER A 81 24.03 20.14 -3.19
C SER A 81 23.29 20.57 -4.44
N LEU A 82 23.58 19.95 -5.58
CA LEU A 82 22.91 20.20 -6.86
C LEU A 82 21.45 19.74 -6.86
N MET A 83 21.13 18.63 -6.19
CA MET A 83 19.77 18.12 -6.07
C MET A 83 18.85 19.12 -5.37
N TYR A 84 19.35 19.81 -4.34
CA TYR A 84 18.59 20.86 -3.66
C TYR A 84 18.29 22.08 -4.56
N LEU A 85 19.22 22.43 -5.45
CA LEU A 85 19.04 23.51 -6.43
C LEU A 85 18.04 23.19 -7.55
N THR A 86 17.68 21.92 -7.74
CA THR A 86 16.66 21.54 -8.73
C THR A 86 15.27 22.07 -8.40
N ALA A 87 15.04 22.54 -7.15
CA ALA A 87 13.77 23.08 -6.69
C ALA A 87 13.41 24.45 -7.31
N THR A 88 14.41 25.27 -7.67
CA THR A 88 14.17 26.51 -8.43
C THR A 88 14.86 26.55 -9.79
N CYS A 89 15.62 25.50 -10.14
CA CYS A 89 16.31 25.39 -11.41
C CYS A 89 15.97 24.07 -12.13
N PRO A 90 14.80 23.99 -12.82
CA PRO A 90 14.36 22.76 -13.48
C PRO A 90 15.36 22.24 -14.52
N ALA A 91 16.17 23.11 -15.12
CA ALA A 91 17.19 22.74 -16.10
C ALA A 91 18.23 21.73 -15.56
N LEU A 92 18.50 21.74 -14.25
CA LEU A 92 19.45 20.83 -13.61
C LEU A 92 18.90 19.39 -13.50
N MET A 93 17.58 19.21 -13.56
CA MET A 93 16.90 17.97 -13.16
C MET A 93 17.43 16.73 -13.88
N TYR A 94 17.55 16.79 -15.21
CA TYR A 94 18.06 15.65 -15.99
C TYR A 94 19.54 15.34 -15.67
N GLY A 95 20.39 16.36 -15.67
CA GLY A 95 21.83 16.18 -15.43
C GLY A 95 22.12 15.61 -14.04
N VAL A 96 21.46 16.17 -13.02
CA VAL A 96 21.58 15.69 -11.63
C VAL A 96 21.03 14.28 -11.48
N SER A 97 19.87 13.97 -12.08
CA SER A 97 19.29 12.62 -12.09
C SER A 97 20.24 11.59 -12.72
N LEU A 98 20.91 11.96 -13.81
CA LEU A 98 21.88 11.09 -14.47
C LEU A 98 23.11 10.81 -13.60
N ILE A 99 23.79 11.86 -13.09
CA ILE A 99 25.01 11.68 -12.29
C ILE A 99 24.74 11.02 -10.92
N SER A 100 23.52 11.16 -10.40
CA SER A 100 23.13 10.53 -9.12
C SER A 100 23.20 9.00 -9.15
N ARG A 101 23.11 8.37 -10.33
CA ARG A 101 23.17 6.92 -10.51
C ARG A 101 24.52 6.33 -10.08
N TYR A 102 25.57 7.15 -10.08
CA TYR A 102 26.96 6.73 -9.85
C TYR A 102 27.51 7.17 -8.49
N MET A 103 26.64 7.59 -7.56
CA MET A 103 27.07 8.06 -6.24
C MET A 103 27.79 6.99 -5.40
N SER A 104 27.55 5.71 -5.62
CA SER A 104 28.19 4.63 -4.87
C SER A 104 29.66 4.43 -5.26
N CYS A 105 29.99 4.50 -6.55
CA CYS A 105 31.33 4.29 -7.09
C CYS A 105 31.57 5.23 -8.29
N PRO A 106 31.83 6.53 -8.05
CA PRO A 106 32.05 7.49 -9.12
C PRO A 106 33.48 7.39 -9.68
N THR A 107 33.61 7.79 -10.94
CA THR A 107 34.88 7.83 -11.70
C THR A 107 35.16 9.25 -12.19
N GLU A 108 36.32 9.48 -12.80
CA GLU A 108 36.67 10.79 -13.36
C GLU A 108 35.66 11.32 -14.38
N SER A 109 35.10 10.44 -15.23
CA SER A 109 34.06 10.82 -16.20
C SER A 109 32.79 11.34 -15.51
N HIS A 110 32.40 10.71 -14.40
CA HIS A 110 31.30 11.18 -13.54
C HIS A 110 31.60 12.54 -12.91
N SER A 111 32.83 12.73 -12.39
CA SER A 111 33.27 13.98 -11.79
C SER A 111 33.30 15.13 -12.80
N LEU A 112 33.74 14.87 -14.04
CA LEU A 112 33.71 15.84 -15.15
C LEU A 112 32.28 16.26 -15.50
N ALA A 113 31.33 15.33 -15.51
CA ALA A 113 29.92 15.64 -15.71
C ALA A 113 29.36 16.52 -14.56
N ALA A 114 29.70 16.22 -13.31
CA ALA A 114 29.31 17.05 -12.16
C ALA A 114 29.92 18.47 -12.22
N LYS A 115 31.20 18.59 -12.62
CA LYS A 115 31.85 19.90 -12.86
C LYS A 115 31.17 20.67 -13.99
N CYS A 116 30.70 20.01 -15.05
CA CYS A 116 29.94 20.63 -16.12
C CYS A 116 28.63 21.26 -15.59
N ILE A 117 27.91 20.55 -14.73
CA ILE A 117 26.68 21.06 -14.10
C ILE A 117 26.99 22.26 -13.19
N LEU A 118 28.08 22.23 -12.42
CA LEU A 118 28.50 23.38 -11.59
C LEU A 118 28.88 24.60 -12.45
N ARG A 119 29.54 24.39 -13.60
CA ARG A 119 29.81 25.48 -14.57
C ARG A 119 28.53 26.05 -15.17
N TYR A 120 27.50 25.23 -15.38
CA TYR A 120 26.19 25.71 -15.81
C TYR A 120 25.51 26.54 -14.73
N LEU A 121 25.56 26.08 -13.47
CA LEU A 121 25.06 26.80 -12.31
C LEU A 121 25.70 28.20 -12.21
N LYS A 122 27.02 28.29 -12.42
CA LYS A 122 27.75 29.58 -12.44
C LYS A 122 27.19 30.58 -13.45
N GLY A 123 26.77 30.11 -14.63
CA GLY A 123 26.15 30.95 -15.66
C GLY A 123 24.68 31.28 -15.41
N THR A 124 24.05 30.66 -14.40
CA THR A 124 22.59 30.70 -14.19
C THR A 124 22.18 31.07 -12.77
N THR A 125 23.10 31.57 -11.94
CA THR A 125 22.84 31.95 -10.54
C THR A 125 21.74 33.01 -10.38
N GLU A 126 21.57 33.87 -11.38
CA GLU A 126 20.57 34.95 -11.40
C GLU A 126 19.23 34.54 -12.04
N LEU A 127 19.08 33.27 -12.42
CA LEU A 127 17.84 32.73 -12.96
C LEU A 127 16.96 32.14 -11.84
N GLY A 128 15.64 32.28 -12.02
CA GLY A 128 14.63 31.73 -11.14
C GLY A 128 13.29 31.58 -11.88
N ILE A 129 12.27 31.10 -11.18
CA ILE A 129 10.94 30.88 -11.76
C ILE A 129 10.08 32.13 -11.48
N PHE A 130 9.47 32.68 -12.53
CA PHE A 130 8.57 33.83 -12.40
C PHE A 130 7.10 33.45 -12.67
N TYR A 131 6.26 33.66 -11.66
CA TYR A 131 4.81 33.51 -11.74
C TYR A 131 4.17 34.88 -11.96
N LYS A 132 3.75 35.16 -13.19
CA LYS A 132 3.12 36.43 -13.59
C LYS A 132 1.72 36.55 -12.97
N LYS A 133 1.41 37.72 -12.43
CA LYS A 133 0.06 38.05 -11.93
C LYS A 133 -0.94 38.05 -13.08
N GLY A 134 -2.13 37.47 -12.86
CA GLY A 134 -3.20 37.40 -13.88
C GLY A 134 -2.94 36.38 -15.00
N GLY A 135 -1.99 35.45 -14.80
CA GLY A 135 -1.78 34.33 -15.73
C GLY A 135 -2.95 33.34 -15.75
N SER A 136 -3.01 32.54 -16.81
CA SER A 136 -3.93 31.40 -16.93
C SER A 136 -3.84 30.48 -15.72
N THR A 137 -4.98 30.04 -15.18
CA THR A 137 -5.05 29.02 -14.12
C THR A 137 -5.03 27.59 -14.68
N TYR A 138 -4.93 27.41 -16.00
CA TYR A 138 -4.86 26.09 -16.63
C TYR A 138 -3.48 25.46 -16.47
N ILE A 139 -3.47 24.19 -16.11
CA ILE A 139 -2.28 23.34 -16.19
C ILE A 139 -2.04 22.89 -17.63
N VAL A 140 -0.78 23.05 -18.06
CA VAL A 140 -0.25 22.38 -19.26
C VAL A 140 0.91 21.50 -18.83
N ALA A 141 0.88 20.25 -19.24
CA ALA A 141 1.92 19.29 -18.94
C ALA A 141 2.63 18.85 -20.22
N TYR A 142 3.89 18.48 -20.07
CA TYR A 142 4.71 17.94 -21.13
C TYR A 142 5.34 16.63 -20.65
N SER A 143 5.47 15.68 -21.57
CA SER A 143 6.06 14.36 -21.33
C SER A 143 7.06 14.03 -22.43
N ASP A 144 8.18 13.42 -22.05
CA ASP A 144 9.26 13.00 -22.95
C ASP A 144 10.01 11.78 -22.36
N SER A 145 10.67 10.98 -23.19
CA SER A 145 11.50 9.85 -22.78
C SER A 145 12.81 9.76 -23.59
N ASN A 146 13.90 9.31 -22.97
CA ASN A 146 15.11 8.94 -23.70
C ASN A 146 15.19 7.41 -23.87
N PHE A 147 14.65 6.90 -24.98
CA PHE A 147 14.66 5.48 -25.29
C PHE A 147 16.06 4.86 -25.17
N ALA A 148 16.18 3.79 -24.38
CA ALA A 148 17.42 3.05 -24.12
C ALA A 148 18.61 3.95 -23.76
N GLY A 149 18.35 5.03 -23.02
CA GLY A 149 19.34 6.07 -22.74
C GLY A 149 20.42 5.69 -21.72
N ASP A 150 20.19 4.65 -20.92
CA ASP A 150 21.16 4.13 -19.94
C ASP A 150 22.01 3.02 -20.55
N LEU A 151 23.34 3.17 -20.53
CA LEU A 151 24.24 2.21 -21.17
C LEU A 151 24.39 0.90 -20.38
N ASP A 152 24.20 0.93 -19.06
CA ASP A 152 24.49 -0.22 -18.20
C ASP A 152 23.36 -1.25 -18.23
N ASP A 153 22.10 -0.81 -18.31
CA ASP A 153 20.94 -1.71 -18.32
C ASP A 153 19.94 -1.45 -19.45
N GLN A 154 20.26 -0.57 -20.40
CA GLN A 154 19.44 -0.25 -21.57
C GLN A 154 18.05 0.32 -21.22
N ARG A 155 17.86 0.82 -19.99
CA ARG A 155 16.59 1.42 -19.58
C ARG A 155 16.49 2.87 -20.02
N SER A 156 15.27 3.27 -20.38
CA SER A 156 14.96 4.65 -20.75
C SER A 156 14.82 5.55 -19.52
N THR A 157 14.81 6.88 -19.67
CA THR A 157 14.54 7.88 -18.62
C THR A 157 13.31 8.66 -19.03
N SER A 158 12.28 8.67 -18.20
CA SER A 158 11.08 9.49 -18.39
C SER A 158 11.24 10.87 -17.77
N GLY A 159 10.73 11.89 -18.44
CA GLY A 159 10.67 13.25 -17.94
C GLY A 159 9.27 13.84 -18.05
N PHE A 160 8.93 14.73 -17.12
CA PHE A 160 7.75 15.60 -17.26
C PHE A 160 8.01 16.99 -16.71
N MET A 161 7.15 17.93 -17.11
CA MET A 161 7.09 19.29 -16.59
C MET A 161 5.66 19.82 -16.66
N PHE A 162 5.20 20.40 -15.58
CA PHE A 162 3.90 21.03 -15.43
C PHE A 162 4.08 22.54 -15.30
N LEU A 163 3.35 23.27 -16.12
CA LEU A 163 3.25 24.72 -16.07
C LEU A 163 1.87 25.10 -15.53
N LEU A 164 1.85 26.05 -14.60
CA LEU A 164 0.64 26.73 -14.15
C LEU A 164 0.82 28.23 -14.43
N GLY A 165 0.00 28.77 -15.34
CA GLY A 165 0.19 30.13 -15.84
C GLY A 165 1.52 30.29 -16.58
N SER A 166 2.39 31.18 -16.11
CA SER A 166 3.69 31.46 -16.73
C SER A 166 4.87 30.68 -16.15
N GLY A 167 4.65 29.91 -15.07
CA GLY A 167 5.74 29.32 -14.28
C GLY A 167 5.63 27.80 -14.18
N ALA A 168 6.78 27.14 -14.09
CA ALA A 168 6.85 25.72 -13.79
C ALA A 168 6.46 25.47 -12.32
N VAL A 169 5.66 24.43 -12.07
CA VAL A 169 5.18 24.08 -10.72
C VAL A 169 5.55 22.67 -10.29
N SER A 170 5.83 21.77 -11.24
CA SER A 170 6.21 20.39 -10.94
C SER A 170 7.00 19.80 -12.10
N TRP A 171 8.12 19.13 -11.82
CA TRP A 171 8.95 18.50 -12.84
C TRP A 171 9.72 17.32 -12.29
N SER A 172 10.09 16.38 -13.17
CA SER A 172 10.83 15.18 -12.78
C SER A 172 11.59 14.60 -13.95
N SER A 173 12.75 13.99 -13.67
CA SER A 173 13.48 13.15 -14.62
C SER A 173 13.92 11.87 -13.91
N LYS A 174 13.40 10.72 -14.35
CA LYS A 174 13.57 9.44 -13.63
C LYS A 174 13.83 8.28 -14.58
N LYS A 175 14.81 7.44 -14.24
CA LYS A 175 15.08 6.18 -14.96
C LYS A 175 13.86 5.26 -14.87
N GLN A 176 13.41 4.74 -16.01
CA GLN A 176 12.31 3.79 -16.09
C GLN A 176 12.70 2.48 -15.38
N PRO A 177 11.76 1.80 -14.71
CA PRO A 177 12.04 0.54 -14.01
C PRO A 177 12.18 -0.66 -14.95
N VAL A 178 11.77 -0.53 -16.21
CA VAL A 178 11.75 -1.60 -17.21
C VAL A 178 12.51 -1.19 -18.47
N VAL A 179 13.03 -2.19 -19.20
CA VAL A 179 13.58 -2.00 -20.54
C VAL A 179 12.43 -2.03 -21.53
N THR A 180 12.37 -1.05 -22.42
CA THR A 180 11.35 -0.92 -23.46
C THR A 180 11.87 -1.44 -24.79
N LEU A 181 11.03 -2.09 -25.58
CA LEU A 181 11.44 -2.62 -26.89
C LEU A 181 11.28 -1.61 -28.03
N SER A 182 10.53 -0.52 -27.82
CA SER A 182 10.38 0.55 -28.79
C SER A 182 10.37 1.94 -28.16
N THR A 183 10.69 2.96 -28.97
CA THR A 183 10.58 4.38 -28.58
C THR A 183 9.14 4.73 -28.19
N THR A 184 8.17 4.15 -28.88
CA THR A 184 6.74 4.30 -28.56
C THR A 184 6.44 3.79 -27.15
N ASP A 185 6.96 2.64 -26.75
CA ASP A 185 6.71 2.09 -25.42
C ASP A 185 7.37 2.96 -24.33
N ALA A 186 8.57 3.50 -24.58
CA ALA A 186 9.23 4.42 -23.66
C ALA A 186 8.46 5.73 -23.46
N GLU A 187 7.97 6.31 -24.56
CA GLU A 187 7.13 7.51 -24.54
C GLU A 187 5.80 7.26 -23.86
N TYR A 188 5.19 6.10 -24.07
CA TYR A 188 3.96 5.71 -23.41
C TYR A 188 4.13 5.60 -21.89
N ILE A 189 5.23 5.01 -21.43
CA ILE A 189 5.57 4.96 -20.00
C ILE A 189 5.78 6.35 -19.42
N ALA A 190 6.44 7.25 -20.17
CA ALA A 190 6.60 8.64 -19.76
C ALA A 190 5.25 9.38 -19.68
N ALA A 191 4.39 9.21 -20.67
CA ALA A 191 3.06 9.83 -20.71
C ALA A 191 2.15 9.33 -19.59
N ALA A 192 2.18 8.03 -19.27
CA ALA A 192 1.47 7.46 -18.13
C ALA A 192 2.01 8.01 -16.80
N PHE A 193 3.34 8.12 -16.65
CA PHE A 193 3.96 8.73 -15.47
C PHE A 193 3.56 10.21 -15.30
N CYS A 194 3.50 10.96 -16.41
CA CYS A 194 3.00 12.33 -16.45
C CYS A 194 1.50 12.40 -16.06
N ALA A 195 0.66 11.51 -16.59
CA ALA A 195 -0.77 11.46 -16.25
C ALA A 195 -1.03 11.18 -14.76
N CYS A 196 -0.26 10.30 -14.11
CA CYS A 196 -0.34 10.11 -12.65
C CYS A 196 -0.06 11.40 -11.88
N GLN A 197 1.01 12.13 -12.25
CA GLN A 197 1.34 13.41 -11.63
C GLN A 197 0.24 14.45 -11.87
N CYS A 198 -0.36 14.45 -13.06
CA CYS A 198 -1.45 15.33 -13.41
C CYS A 198 -2.64 15.15 -12.47
N ILE A 199 -3.07 13.90 -12.21
CA ILE A 199 -4.19 13.61 -11.30
C ILE A 199 -3.89 14.10 -9.88
N TRP A 200 -2.67 13.90 -9.41
CA TRP A 200 -2.25 14.37 -8.08
C TRP A 200 -2.33 15.90 -7.99
N ILE A 201 -1.81 16.63 -8.98
CA ILE A 201 -1.88 18.10 -8.99
C ILE A 201 -3.33 18.59 -9.06
N LYS A 202 -4.19 17.96 -9.87
CA LYS A 202 -5.62 18.29 -9.95
C LYS A 202 -6.30 18.20 -8.57
N ARG A 203 -6.09 17.10 -7.85
CA ARG A 203 -6.65 16.90 -6.49
C ARG A 203 -6.16 17.98 -5.51
N VAL A 204 -4.90 18.39 -5.62
CA VAL A 204 -4.35 19.48 -4.78
C VAL A 204 -5.03 20.80 -5.11
N LEU A 205 -5.18 21.15 -6.40
CA LEU A 205 -5.83 22.39 -6.82
C LEU A 205 -7.31 22.44 -6.42
N GLU A 206 -8.04 21.31 -6.53
CA GLU A 206 -9.42 21.18 -6.06
C GLU A 206 -9.55 21.50 -4.57
N LYS A 207 -8.65 20.97 -3.73
CA LYS A 207 -8.62 21.27 -2.29
C LYS A 207 -8.27 22.73 -1.97
N LEU A 208 -7.53 23.40 -2.86
CA LEU A 208 -7.22 24.82 -2.76
C LEU A 208 -8.36 25.72 -3.31
N GLY A 209 -9.50 25.13 -3.70
CA GLY A 209 -10.67 25.88 -4.19
C GLY A 209 -10.54 26.38 -5.63
N LEU A 210 -9.51 25.93 -6.37
CA LEU A 210 -9.32 26.27 -7.78
C LEU A 210 -10.11 25.28 -8.64
N LYS A 211 -11.22 25.75 -9.24
CA LYS A 211 -12.01 24.95 -10.18
C LYS A 211 -11.26 24.83 -11.51
N GLU A 212 -10.65 23.69 -11.75
CA GLU A 212 -10.02 23.38 -13.04
C GLU A 212 -11.00 22.79 -14.06
N GLN A 213 -10.61 22.84 -15.35
CA GLN A 213 -11.34 22.23 -16.45
C GLN A 213 -11.41 20.70 -16.35
N LYS A 214 -12.47 20.15 -16.98
CA LYS A 214 -12.76 18.72 -17.10
C LYS A 214 -11.56 17.90 -17.59
N SER A 215 -10.68 18.46 -18.45
CA SER A 215 -9.53 17.76 -19.03
C SER A 215 -8.23 18.57 -18.95
N THR A 216 -7.10 17.92 -18.65
CA THR A 216 -5.77 18.55 -18.66
C THR A 216 -4.98 18.17 -19.90
N LEU A 217 -4.34 19.15 -20.54
CA LEU A 217 -3.55 18.93 -21.75
C LEU A 217 -2.15 18.37 -21.41
N ILE A 218 -1.86 17.16 -21.90
CA ILE A 218 -0.52 16.59 -21.91
C ILE A 218 0.02 16.63 -23.34
N LEU A 219 1.14 17.32 -23.52
CA LEU A 219 1.87 17.41 -24.77
C LEU A 219 2.92 16.30 -24.84
N CYS A 220 2.78 15.42 -25.82
CA CYS A 220 3.69 14.32 -26.12
C CYS A 220 4.16 14.42 -27.57
N ASP A 221 5.42 14.12 -27.83
CA ASP A 221 6.05 14.24 -29.14
C ASP A 221 5.97 12.93 -29.98
N ASN A 222 5.31 11.89 -29.47
CA ASN A 222 5.19 10.60 -30.13
C ASN A 222 3.76 10.32 -30.61
N ASN A 223 3.56 10.44 -31.92
CA ASN A 223 2.26 10.20 -32.58
C ASN A 223 1.74 8.77 -32.39
N SER A 224 2.63 7.77 -32.34
CA SER A 224 2.23 6.38 -32.11
C SER A 224 1.68 6.19 -30.69
N THR A 225 2.29 6.83 -29.69
CA THR A 225 1.83 6.85 -28.30
C THR A 225 0.44 7.49 -28.18
N ILE A 226 0.22 8.62 -28.86
CA ILE A 226 -1.07 9.31 -28.87
C ILE A 226 -2.15 8.44 -29.53
N LYS A 227 -1.84 7.77 -30.65
CA LYS A 227 -2.78 6.86 -31.31
C LYS A 227 -3.10 5.64 -30.45
N LEU A 228 -2.10 5.06 -29.79
CA LEU A 228 -2.26 3.94 -28.86
C LEU A 228 -3.12 4.30 -27.65
N SER A 229 -3.03 5.54 -27.15
CA SER A 229 -3.88 6.01 -26.05
C SER A 229 -5.36 6.17 -26.41
N LYS A 230 -5.71 6.09 -27.71
CA LYS A 230 -7.07 6.36 -28.22
C LYS A 230 -7.74 5.18 -28.91
N ASN A 231 -7.03 4.07 -29.15
CA ASN A 231 -7.55 2.98 -29.98
C ASN A 231 -7.23 1.58 -29.40
N PRO A 232 -8.25 0.78 -29.06
CA PRO A 232 -8.09 -0.55 -28.44
C PRO A 232 -7.55 -1.65 -29.39
N MET A 233 -7.51 -1.44 -30.70
CA MET A 233 -7.15 -2.47 -31.69
C MET A 233 -5.65 -2.84 -31.78
N PHE A 234 -4.76 -2.19 -31.02
CA PHE A 234 -3.29 -2.34 -31.16
C PHE A 234 -2.63 -3.29 -30.14
N HIS A 235 -3.43 -4.02 -29.35
CA HIS A 235 -3.01 -4.87 -28.22
C HIS A 235 -2.00 -5.99 -28.60
N GLY A 236 -2.05 -6.49 -29.84
CA GLY A 236 -1.24 -7.64 -30.28
C GLY A 236 0.28 -7.42 -30.37
N LYS A 237 0.75 -6.17 -30.52
CA LYS A 237 2.18 -5.86 -30.79
C LYS A 237 2.96 -5.35 -29.57
N SER A 238 2.31 -5.07 -28.44
CA SER A 238 2.91 -4.41 -27.26
C SER A 238 2.58 -5.08 -25.92
N LYS A 239 2.46 -6.42 -25.90
CA LYS A 239 2.09 -7.25 -24.73
C LYS A 239 2.93 -7.04 -23.45
N HIS A 240 4.08 -6.36 -23.54
CA HIS A 240 5.05 -6.20 -22.44
C HIS A 240 4.84 -4.92 -21.59
N VAL A 241 3.88 -4.04 -21.93
CA VAL A 241 3.61 -2.76 -21.19
C VAL A 241 2.10 -2.57 -20.88
N ASP A 242 1.34 -3.66 -20.90
CA ASP A 242 -0.13 -3.69 -21.02
C ASP A 242 -0.92 -2.88 -19.95
N ILE A 243 -0.48 -2.93 -18.69
CA ILE A 243 -1.15 -2.22 -17.57
C ILE A 243 -1.11 -0.71 -17.76
N ARG A 244 0.01 -0.17 -18.26
CA ARG A 244 0.14 1.28 -18.49
C ARG A 244 -0.72 1.72 -19.65
N PHE A 245 -0.89 0.85 -20.66
CA PHE A 245 -1.78 1.08 -21.81
C PHE A 245 -3.23 1.28 -21.38
N HIS A 246 -3.76 0.38 -20.55
CA HIS A 246 -5.11 0.54 -20.02
C HIS A 246 -5.26 1.83 -19.21
N PHE A 247 -4.34 2.07 -18.26
CA PHE A 247 -4.40 3.26 -17.41
C PHE A 247 -4.44 4.59 -18.17
N LEU A 248 -3.51 4.83 -19.11
CA LEU A 248 -3.47 6.11 -19.83
C LEU A 248 -4.63 6.24 -20.83
N ARG A 249 -5.07 5.13 -21.43
CA ARG A 249 -6.23 5.10 -22.32
C ARG A 249 -7.52 5.42 -21.58
N ASP A 250 -7.78 4.74 -20.45
CA ASP A 250 -9.01 4.93 -19.69
C ASP A 250 -9.12 6.39 -19.21
N LEU A 251 -8.01 7.03 -18.82
CA LEU A 251 -7.98 8.47 -18.50
C LEU A 251 -8.27 9.40 -19.69
N VAL A 252 -7.93 8.98 -20.91
CA VAL A 252 -8.25 9.72 -22.13
C VAL A 252 -9.71 9.50 -22.53
N GLU A 253 -10.23 8.28 -22.39
CA GLU A 253 -11.63 7.92 -22.63
C GLU A 253 -12.58 8.60 -21.64
N ASP A 254 -12.22 8.62 -20.35
CA ASP A 254 -12.95 9.32 -19.28
C ASP A 254 -12.84 10.85 -19.39
N GLY A 255 -12.01 11.35 -20.31
CA GLY A 255 -11.80 12.77 -20.56
C GLY A 255 -10.98 13.50 -19.49
N VAL A 256 -10.39 12.77 -18.53
CA VAL A 256 -9.56 13.33 -17.44
C VAL A 256 -8.29 13.99 -18.00
N VAL A 257 -7.71 13.40 -19.05
CA VAL A 257 -6.49 13.85 -19.71
C VAL A 257 -6.70 13.90 -21.22
N ARG A 258 -6.14 14.92 -21.89
CA ARG A 258 -6.10 14.99 -23.35
C ARG A 258 -4.65 14.97 -23.85
N LEU A 259 -4.31 13.95 -24.62
CA LEU A 259 -3.03 13.88 -25.32
C LEU A 259 -3.11 14.59 -26.69
N SER A 260 -2.20 15.54 -26.89
CA SER A 260 -2.03 16.24 -28.16
C SER A 260 -0.58 16.15 -28.63
N TYR A 261 -0.42 15.98 -29.94
CA TYR A 261 0.88 15.99 -30.59
C TYR A 261 1.43 17.41 -30.57
N TYR A 262 2.70 17.53 -30.20
CA TYR A 262 3.45 18.77 -30.35
C TYR A 262 4.65 18.51 -31.27
N PRO A 263 4.70 19.06 -32.50
CA PRO A 263 5.90 18.97 -33.30
C PRO A 263 7.01 19.80 -32.66
N HIS A 264 8.25 19.28 -32.66
CA HIS A 264 9.41 20.14 -32.54
C HIS A 264 9.30 21.28 -33.57
N LEU A 265 9.29 22.52 -33.07
CA LEU A 265 9.24 23.80 -33.80
C LEU A 265 9.77 23.71 -35.25
N ARG A 266 8.85 23.46 -36.20
CA ARG A 266 8.88 24.04 -37.54
C ARG A 266 7.83 25.17 -37.56
N ASP A 267 8.13 26.26 -36.88
CA ASP A 267 7.63 27.55 -37.36
C ASP A 267 8.66 28.63 -37.03
N THR A 268 9.46 28.89 -38.05
CA THR A 268 10.41 29.97 -38.19
C THR A 268 9.64 31.23 -38.57
N SER A 269 9.29 32.07 -37.60
CA SER A 269 8.94 33.47 -37.92
C SER A 269 9.41 34.53 -36.93
N LYS A 270 9.90 34.20 -35.72
CA LYS A 270 10.39 35.25 -34.77
C LYS A 270 11.61 34.91 -33.89
N VAL A 271 12.51 34.01 -34.29
CA VAL A 271 13.83 33.91 -33.62
C VAL A 271 14.91 33.65 -34.66
N THR A 272 15.70 34.68 -34.92
CA THR A 272 16.80 34.73 -35.87
C THR A 272 18.05 33.99 -35.36
N ASN A 273 18.69 33.26 -36.28
CA ASN A 273 20.01 32.61 -36.24
C ASN A 273 20.21 31.29 -35.46
N GLN A 274 19.93 30.19 -36.18
CA GLN A 274 20.48 28.84 -35.99
C GLN A 274 21.83 28.67 -36.69
N ARG A 275 22.68 27.77 -36.17
CA ARG A 275 23.24 26.65 -36.96
C ARG A 275 23.31 25.38 -36.10
N SER A 276 22.80 24.28 -36.67
CA SER A 276 22.90 22.85 -36.28
C SER A 276 22.10 22.34 -35.07
N VAL A 277 20.86 21.86 -35.30
CA VAL A 277 20.11 20.99 -34.38
C VAL A 277 19.51 19.81 -35.16
N ALA A 278 20.13 18.63 -35.03
CA ALA A 278 19.57 17.35 -35.46
C ALA A 278 20.00 16.26 -34.46
N ARG A 279 19.02 15.46 -33.99
CA ARG A 279 19.10 14.32 -33.03
C ARG A 279 19.50 14.72 -31.60
N ARG A 280 18.64 14.47 -30.59
CA ARG A 280 18.93 14.08 -29.17
C ARG A 280 17.75 14.49 -28.22
N GLY A 281 17.17 13.52 -27.50
CA GLY A 281 16.00 13.63 -26.59
C GLY A 281 16.26 14.35 -25.25
N VAL A 282 15.29 14.33 -24.31
CA VAL A 282 15.18 14.79 -22.87
C VAL A 282 16.13 15.92 -22.39
N VAL A 283 17.41 15.83 -22.70
CA VAL A 283 18.50 16.80 -22.46
C VAL A 283 18.16 18.23 -22.94
N TRP A 284 17.66 18.37 -24.17
CA TRP A 284 17.35 19.69 -24.75
C TRP A 284 16.00 20.23 -24.29
N TRP A 285 15.10 19.34 -23.86
CA TRP A 285 13.73 19.65 -23.49
C TRP A 285 13.68 20.40 -22.15
N PHE A 286 14.37 19.90 -21.12
CA PHE A 286 14.53 20.60 -19.84
C PHE A 286 15.24 21.95 -19.97
N SER A 287 16.25 22.05 -20.85
CA SER A 287 17.01 23.29 -21.05
C SER A 287 16.22 24.36 -21.81
N SER A 288 15.29 23.98 -22.68
CA SER A 288 14.50 24.92 -23.51
C SER A 288 13.15 25.28 -22.91
N ALA A 289 12.49 24.35 -22.20
CA ALA A 289 11.31 24.65 -21.39
C ALA A 289 11.66 25.51 -20.16
N ALA A 290 12.78 25.23 -19.48
CA ALA A 290 13.25 26.07 -18.37
C ALA A 290 13.64 27.48 -18.83
N ARG A 291 14.13 27.65 -20.06
CA ARG A 291 14.40 28.98 -20.65
C ARG A 291 13.13 29.81 -20.91
N CYS A 292 11.97 29.18 -21.11
CA CYS A 292 10.69 29.89 -21.26
C CYS A 292 10.11 30.36 -19.92
N SER A 293 10.42 29.68 -18.80
CA SER A 293 9.98 30.08 -17.45
C SER A 293 11.03 30.89 -16.67
N ALA A 294 12.29 30.85 -17.08
CA ALA A 294 13.40 31.51 -16.40
C ALA A 294 13.52 32.97 -16.85
N ARG A 295 13.26 33.91 -15.93
CA ARG A 295 13.58 35.33 -16.09
C ARG A 295 14.83 35.70 -15.31
N ARG A 296 15.59 36.67 -15.81
CA ARG A 296 16.63 37.32 -15.02
C ARG A 296 15.98 38.24 -14.00
N ARG A 297 16.61 38.33 -12.83
CA ARG A 297 16.21 39.22 -11.74
C ARG A 297 16.09 40.70 -12.16
N SER A 298 16.80 41.15 -13.19
CA SER A 298 16.76 42.54 -13.71
C SER A 298 15.50 42.89 -14.49
N ASP A 299 14.82 41.90 -15.07
CA ASP A 299 13.74 42.13 -16.06
C ASP A 299 12.34 42.13 -15.41
N SER A 300 12.26 42.05 -14.07
CA SER A 300 11.00 42.10 -13.33
C SER A 300 10.52 43.51 -13.00
N ASP A 301 11.39 44.52 -13.16
CA ASP A 301 11.18 45.88 -12.67
C ASP A 301 10.96 46.92 -13.79
N SER A 302 11.09 46.56 -15.07
CA SER A 302 10.93 47.48 -16.21
C SER A 302 9.88 47.00 -17.20
N ASP A 303 8.67 47.55 -17.12
CA ASP A 303 7.81 47.87 -18.25
C ASP A 303 6.84 48.96 -17.79
N SER A 304 7.03 50.17 -18.33
CA SER A 304 6.35 51.42 -18.01
C SER A 304 5.04 51.59 -18.82
N ASP A 305 4.00 52.03 -18.12
CA ASP A 305 2.86 52.88 -18.52
C ASP A 305 2.25 52.78 -19.94
N SER A 306 0.98 52.40 -19.99
CA SER A 306 -0.13 53.26 -20.48
C SER A 306 -1.49 52.52 -20.37
N ASP A 307 -2.35 52.93 -19.43
CA ASP A 307 -3.77 53.27 -19.64
C ASP A 307 -4.56 53.36 -18.31
N SER A 308 -4.86 54.61 -17.96
CA SER A 308 -5.99 55.19 -17.19
C SER A 308 -7.35 54.58 -17.60
N ASP A 309 -8.45 54.50 -16.82
CA ASP A 309 -8.96 55.15 -15.60
C ASP A 309 -10.20 54.36 -15.07
N ILE A 310 -10.76 54.82 -13.93
CA ILE A 310 -12.19 54.79 -13.47
C ILE A 310 -12.62 53.64 -12.51
N VAL A 311 -12.56 53.85 -11.17
CA VAL A 311 -13.60 54.42 -10.24
C VAL A 311 -13.13 54.24 -8.79
N ALA A 312 -13.19 55.32 -8.01
CA ALA A 312 -13.10 55.33 -6.54
C ALA A 312 -14.49 55.52 -5.90
N ALA A 313 -14.67 54.99 -4.67
CA ALA A 313 -15.48 55.50 -3.54
C ALA A 313 -15.71 54.34 -2.54
N ALA A 314 -15.67 54.45 -1.22
CA ALA A 314 -15.66 55.58 -0.31
C ALA A 314 -15.04 55.19 1.04
N SER A 315 -14.55 56.18 1.77
CA SER A 315 -14.00 56.11 3.12
C SER A 315 -15.02 56.47 4.21
N ALA A 316 -14.67 56.04 5.43
CA ALA A 316 -14.83 56.74 6.72
C ALA A 316 -16.09 56.49 7.57
N GLY A 317 -15.86 56.30 8.87
CA GLY A 317 -16.84 56.59 9.92
C GLY A 317 -16.75 55.70 11.16
N ALA A 318 -15.78 55.93 12.05
CA ALA A 318 -15.74 55.39 13.40
C ALA A 318 -16.31 56.38 14.43
N LYS A 319 -17.00 55.85 15.46
CA LYS A 319 -17.26 56.32 16.86
C LYS A 319 -18.50 55.54 17.32
N GLY A 320 -18.60 54.84 18.44
CA GLY A 320 -17.86 54.75 19.70
C GLY A 320 -18.93 54.59 20.79
N PHE A 321 -18.80 53.66 21.74
CA PHE A 321 -19.52 53.74 23.03
C PHE A 321 -18.87 52.87 24.11
N SER A 322 -18.78 53.47 25.30
CA SER A 322 -18.21 52.98 26.57
C SER A 322 -19.22 52.15 27.36
N LEU A 323 -18.78 51.23 28.21
CA LEU A 323 -19.53 50.78 29.39
C LEU A 323 -18.60 50.25 30.50
N THR A 324 -19.02 50.59 31.72
CA THR A 324 -18.29 50.64 32.99
C THR A 324 -18.31 49.34 33.80
N MET A 325 -17.34 49.23 34.73
CA MET A 325 -17.15 48.17 35.73
C MET A 325 -18.35 47.93 36.66
N GLY A 326 -18.59 46.64 36.98
CA GLY A 326 -19.33 46.18 38.16
C GLY A 326 -19.30 44.65 38.26
N ASN A 327 -19.00 44.11 39.45
CA ASN A 327 -18.93 42.69 39.84
C ASN A 327 -17.72 41.84 39.40
N LYS A 328 -16.61 41.96 40.16
CA LYS A 328 -15.50 40.99 40.17
C LYS A 328 -15.39 40.11 41.42
N SER A 329 -16.35 40.17 42.35
CA SER A 329 -16.27 39.38 43.61
C SER A 329 -17.27 38.23 43.75
N LEU A 330 -18.13 37.98 42.75
CA LEU A 330 -19.05 36.83 42.75
C LEU A 330 -18.59 35.66 41.86
N LEU A 331 -17.81 35.92 40.79
CA LEU A 331 -17.26 34.87 39.93
C LEU A 331 -16.09 34.10 40.58
N LEU A 332 -15.30 34.78 41.44
CA LEU A 332 -14.16 34.15 42.11
C LEU A 332 -14.58 33.13 43.18
N ALA A 333 -15.73 33.34 43.84
CA ALA A 333 -16.27 32.42 44.83
C ALA A 333 -16.86 31.14 44.19
N PHE A 334 -17.45 31.26 43.00
CA PHE A 334 -17.97 30.10 42.24
C PHE A 334 -16.84 29.25 41.64
N CYS A 335 -15.74 29.89 41.21
CA CYS A 335 -14.56 29.18 40.72
C CYS A 335 -13.84 28.39 41.83
N MET A 336 -13.81 28.89 43.07
CA MET A 336 -13.14 28.19 44.20
C MET A 336 -13.97 27.03 44.79
N TRP A 337 -15.30 27.05 44.62
CA TRP A 337 -16.17 25.93 45.01
C TRP A 337 -16.19 24.80 43.97
N ALA A 338 -16.03 25.13 42.67
CA ALA A 338 -15.87 24.14 41.60
C ALA A 338 -14.51 23.42 41.61
N LEU A 339 -13.46 24.05 42.14
CA LEU A 339 -12.11 23.49 42.24
C LEU A 339 -11.91 22.53 43.42
N THR A 340 -12.82 22.50 44.40
CA THR A 340 -12.72 21.61 45.58
C THR A 340 -13.49 20.29 45.43
N CYS A 341 -14.38 20.16 44.44
CA CYS A 341 -15.04 18.89 44.08
C CYS A 341 -14.24 18.00 43.11
N LEU A 342 -13.06 18.43 42.64
CA LEU A 342 -12.22 17.66 41.71
C LEU A 342 -11.04 16.90 42.38
N LEU A 343 -10.97 16.89 43.71
CA LEU A 343 -9.90 16.23 44.48
C LEU A 343 -10.40 15.10 45.39
N LEU A 344 -11.34 14.30 44.89
CA LEU A 344 -11.51 12.92 45.36
C LEU A 344 -11.13 11.99 44.20
N PRO A 345 -10.04 11.21 44.29
CA PRO A 345 -9.83 10.11 43.37
C PRO A 345 -10.84 9.02 43.71
N SER A 346 -12.01 9.07 43.11
CA SER A 346 -12.84 7.89 42.93
C SER A 346 -12.07 6.94 42.00
N PHE A 347 -11.40 5.93 42.57
CA PHE A 347 -11.02 4.74 41.83
C PHE A 347 -12.31 4.03 41.42
N SER A 348 -12.90 4.41 40.28
CA SER A 348 -13.82 3.53 39.59
C SER A 348 -12.97 2.47 38.89
N CYS A 349 -13.24 1.20 39.21
CA CYS A 349 -12.72 0.06 38.48
C CYS A 349 -13.38 0.01 37.10
N GLY A 350 -13.04 0.97 36.23
CA GLY A 350 -13.54 1.07 34.88
C GLY A 350 -12.78 0.13 33.96
N LEU A 351 -13.49 -0.73 33.23
CA LEU A 351 -12.95 -1.51 32.12
C LEU A 351 -12.19 -0.58 31.15
N MET A 352 -10.96 -0.93 30.78
CA MET A 352 -10.17 -0.13 29.83
C MET A 352 -10.71 -0.33 28.41
N ARG A 353 -11.30 0.72 27.85
CA ARG A 353 -12.00 0.70 26.55
C ARG A 353 -11.25 1.49 25.50
N ILE A 354 -11.06 0.89 24.33
CA ILE A 354 -10.44 1.48 23.16
C ILE A 354 -11.49 1.50 22.04
N GLY A 355 -11.99 2.70 21.73
CA GLY A 355 -12.89 2.89 20.60
C GLY A 355 -12.19 2.58 19.27
N LEU A 356 -12.79 1.72 18.47
CA LEU A 356 -12.33 1.36 17.13
C LEU A 356 -13.08 2.17 16.08
N LYS A 357 -12.36 2.64 15.07
CA LYS A 357 -12.92 3.26 13.89
C LYS A 357 -13.03 2.24 12.79
N LYS A 358 -14.19 2.22 12.13
CA LYS A 358 -14.45 1.40 10.95
C LYS A 358 -14.12 2.18 9.69
N ARG A 359 -13.55 1.49 8.71
CA ARG A 359 -13.33 1.97 7.35
C ARG A 359 -14.27 1.19 6.42
N ASP A 360 -14.98 1.90 5.55
CA ASP A 360 -15.67 1.27 4.44
C ASP A 360 -14.67 0.65 3.47
N VAL A 361 -14.91 -0.61 3.10
CA VAL A 361 -14.18 -1.26 2.02
C VAL A 361 -14.50 -0.48 0.76
N ASP A 362 -13.50 0.21 0.21
CA ASP A 362 -13.63 1.06 -0.97
C ASP A 362 -13.11 0.33 -2.21
N LEU A 363 -13.68 0.60 -3.38
CA LEU A 363 -13.28 0.03 -4.66
C LEU A 363 -11.79 0.28 -4.96
N ASP A 364 -11.23 1.38 -4.50
CA ASP A 364 -9.79 1.66 -4.64
C ASP A 364 -8.92 0.72 -3.78
N SER A 365 -9.39 0.31 -2.58
CA SER A 365 -8.70 -0.71 -1.77
C SER A 365 -8.72 -2.08 -2.43
N ILE A 366 -9.88 -2.46 -2.96
CA ILE A 366 -10.13 -3.72 -3.67
C ILE A 366 -9.26 -3.78 -4.93
N ARG A 367 -9.29 -2.74 -5.76
CA ARG A 367 -8.42 -2.62 -6.94
C ARG A 367 -6.94 -2.65 -6.56
N ALA A 368 -6.56 -2.05 -5.45
CA ALA A 368 -5.19 -2.10 -4.97
C ALA A 368 -4.77 -3.48 -4.45
N ALA A 369 -5.65 -4.18 -3.72
CA ALA A 369 -5.44 -5.56 -3.31
C ALA A 369 -5.26 -6.47 -4.53
N ARG A 370 -6.08 -6.27 -5.56
CA ARG A 370 -5.94 -6.91 -6.87
C ARG A 370 -4.60 -6.59 -7.54
N MET A 371 -4.21 -5.33 -7.63
CA MET A 371 -2.93 -4.91 -8.23
C MET A 371 -1.71 -5.45 -7.46
N VAL A 372 -1.77 -5.54 -6.13
CA VAL A 372 -0.67 -6.10 -5.32
C VAL A 372 -0.53 -7.60 -5.57
N ARG A 373 -1.65 -8.34 -5.63
CA ARG A 373 -1.67 -9.78 -5.95
C ARG A 373 -1.20 -10.06 -7.38
N GLU A 374 -1.52 -9.19 -8.34
CA GLU A 374 -1.01 -9.28 -9.71
C GLU A 374 0.49 -8.97 -9.83
N ASN A 375 1.03 -8.03 -9.05
CA ASN A 375 2.47 -7.72 -9.04
C ASN A 375 3.34 -8.86 -8.46
N LEU A 376 2.80 -9.69 -7.55
CA LEU A 376 3.46 -10.91 -7.08
C LEU A 376 3.61 -11.97 -8.21
N ARG A 377 2.85 -11.87 -9.31
CA ARG A 377 2.87 -12.83 -10.44
C ARG A 377 3.94 -12.59 -11.49
N LEU A 378 4.60 -11.42 -11.53
CA LEU A 378 5.69 -11.14 -12.49
C LEU A 378 6.94 -12.03 -12.31
N GLY A 379 6.89 -13.02 -11.40
CA GLY A 379 7.94 -14.01 -11.16
C GLY A 379 7.64 -15.48 -11.53
N ARG A 380 6.43 -15.91 -11.95
CA ARG A 380 6.14 -17.34 -12.31
C ARG A 380 4.77 -17.58 -13.00
N PRO A 381 4.57 -18.72 -13.71
CA PRO A 381 3.33 -19.08 -14.42
C PRO A 381 2.10 -19.16 -13.50
N VAL A 382 0.91 -19.06 -14.10
CA VAL A 382 -0.42 -18.85 -13.47
C VAL A 382 -0.77 -19.76 -12.28
N LEU A 383 -0.18 -20.96 -12.16
CA LEU A 383 -0.36 -21.86 -11.01
C LEU A 383 0.81 -21.89 -10.02
N GLY A 384 1.97 -21.31 -10.35
CA GLY A 384 3.03 -21.02 -9.38
C GLY A 384 2.64 -19.92 -8.37
N ALA A 385 1.47 -19.30 -8.54
CA ALA A 385 0.85 -18.40 -7.57
C ALA A 385 0.02 -19.14 -6.49
N TYR A 386 -0.46 -20.36 -6.76
CA TYR A 386 -1.04 -21.23 -5.73
C TYR A 386 0.04 -21.84 -4.81
N ASP A 387 1.28 -21.94 -5.32
CA ASP A 387 2.49 -22.34 -4.60
C ASP A 387 2.96 -21.28 -3.58
N GLN A 388 2.36 -20.08 -3.55
CA GLN A 388 2.71 -19.03 -2.59
C GLN A 388 1.96 -19.16 -1.25
N TYR A 389 0.88 -19.96 -1.20
CA TYR A 389 0.26 -20.41 0.05
C TYR A 389 0.92 -21.68 0.61
N ILE A 390 1.64 -22.44 -0.23
CA ILE A 390 2.63 -23.41 0.21
C ILE A 390 3.88 -22.64 0.64
N GLY A 391 3.85 -22.10 1.87
CA GLY A 391 5.07 -21.62 2.48
C GLY A 391 6.10 -22.73 2.46
N LYS A 392 7.16 -22.62 1.65
CA LYS A 392 8.41 -23.32 1.95
C LYS A 392 8.70 -22.98 3.41
N PRO A 393 8.81 -23.96 4.31
CA PRO A 393 9.14 -23.67 5.69
C PRO A 393 10.49 -22.98 5.67
N THR A 394 10.51 -21.66 5.94
CA THR A 394 11.72 -21.08 6.49
C THR A 394 11.93 -21.78 7.83
N ASN A 395 13.18 -22.07 8.17
CA ASN A 395 13.55 -22.69 9.46
C ASN A 395 13.10 -21.88 10.71
N GLU A 396 12.33 -20.80 10.55
CA GLU A 396 11.86 -19.89 11.59
C GLU A 396 10.37 -20.02 11.96
N GLY A 397 9.61 -20.93 11.35
CA GLY A 397 8.31 -21.36 11.89
C GLY A 397 7.11 -20.40 11.80
N ILE A 398 7.26 -19.13 11.42
CA ILE A 398 6.19 -18.13 11.32
C ILE A 398 5.43 -18.26 9.98
N LEU A 399 4.09 -18.31 10.02
CA LEU A 399 3.24 -18.29 8.81
C LEU A 399 3.00 -16.83 8.36
N PRO A 400 3.32 -16.46 7.11
CA PRO A 400 2.98 -15.15 6.55
C PRO A 400 1.48 -15.12 6.15
N LEU A 401 0.59 -15.00 7.13
CA LEU A 401 -0.85 -15.19 6.97
C LEU A 401 -1.63 -13.98 6.38
N LYS A 402 -0.99 -12.80 6.24
CA LYS A 402 -1.75 -11.54 6.34
C LYS A 402 -1.78 -10.69 5.07
N ASN A 403 -2.99 -10.29 4.69
CA ASN A 403 -3.30 -9.19 3.78
C ASN A 403 -4.06 -8.08 4.52
N TYR A 404 -3.36 -7.00 4.91
CA TYR A 404 -3.98 -5.88 5.66
C TYR A 404 -4.75 -4.89 4.78
N LEU A 405 -4.77 -5.08 3.45
CA LEU A 405 -5.56 -4.20 2.58
C LEU A 405 -7.06 -4.34 2.81
N ASP A 406 -7.47 -5.49 3.35
CA ASP A 406 -8.87 -5.79 3.61
C ASP A 406 -9.29 -5.31 5.01
N ALA A 407 -8.34 -5.01 5.91
CA ALA A 407 -8.58 -4.67 7.31
C ALA A 407 -9.46 -3.42 7.48
N GLN A 408 -10.56 -3.57 8.23
CA GLN A 408 -11.59 -2.55 8.38
C GLN A 408 -11.50 -1.73 9.67
N TYR A 409 -10.84 -2.24 10.72
CA TYR A 409 -10.84 -1.62 12.04
C TYR A 409 -9.46 -1.16 12.49
N TYR A 410 -9.39 0.05 13.03
CA TYR A 410 -8.16 0.59 13.62
C TYR A 410 -8.50 1.47 14.84
N GLY A 411 -7.54 1.61 15.76
CA GLY A 411 -7.67 2.54 16.89
C GLY A 411 -6.41 3.37 17.08
N GLU A 412 -6.43 4.28 18.05
CA GLU A 412 -5.32 5.21 18.31
C GLU A 412 -4.47 4.73 19.49
N ILE A 413 -3.15 4.77 19.31
CA ILE A 413 -2.15 4.61 20.38
C ILE A 413 -1.23 5.83 20.42
N GLY A 414 -0.53 6.03 21.53
CA GLY A 414 0.55 7.01 21.66
C GLY A 414 1.89 6.34 21.92
N ILE A 415 2.98 6.82 21.30
CA ILE A 415 4.35 6.34 21.57
C ILE A 415 5.25 7.50 21.97
N GLY A 416 5.95 7.34 23.09
CA GLY A 416 6.90 8.30 23.63
C GLY A 416 6.33 9.33 24.61
N THR A 417 7.23 10.20 25.10
CA THR A 417 6.89 11.27 26.05
C THR A 417 7.40 12.63 25.55
N PRO A 418 6.54 13.57 25.11
CA PRO A 418 5.07 13.46 25.07
C PRO A 418 4.57 12.43 24.04
N PRO A 419 3.38 11.83 24.24
CA PRO A 419 2.84 10.81 23.34
C PRO A 419 2.67 11.28 21.89
N GLN A 420 3.29 10.57 20.96
CA GLN A 420 3.11 10.74 19.51
C GLN A 420 2.01 9.76 19.04
N LYS A 421 0.94 10.28 18.46
CA LYS A 421 -0.27 9.48 18.15
C LYS A 421 -0.17 8.73 16.83
N PHE A 422 -0.55 7.46 16.81
CA PHE A 422 -0.60 6.60 15.63
C PHE A 422 -1.93 5.85 15.55
N ASN A 423 -2.48 5.75 14.35
CA ASN A 423 -3.58 4.84 14.05
C ASN A 423 -3.01 3.45 13.77
N VAL A 424 -3.44 2.44 14.51
CA VAL A 424 -2.94 1.06 14.37
C VAL A 424 -4.06 0.06 14.25
N ILE A 425 -3.81 -1.01 13.50
CA ILE A 425 -4.65 -2.21 13.54
C ILE A 425 -4.27 -2.98 14.80
N PHE A 426 -5.27 -3.31 15.62
CA PHE A 426 -5.10 -4.26 16.73
C PHE A 426 -5.26 -5.67 16.20
N ASP A 427 -4.16 -6.41 16.17
CA ASP A 427 -4.03 -7.61 15.35
C ASP A 427 -3.69 -8.84 16.21
N THR A 428 -4.64 -9.76 16.36
CA THR A 428 -4.43 -11.01 17.11
C THR A 428 -3.62 -12.07 16.35
N GLY A 429 -3.49 -11.98 15.03
CA GLY A 429 -2.66 -12.92 14.27
C GLY A 429 -1.17 -12.55 14.17
N SER A 430 -0.73 -11.44 14.79
CA SER A 430 0.70 -11.08 14.87
C SER A 430 1.07 -10.52 16.25
N SER A 431 2.37 -10.41 16.54
CA SER A 431 2.85 -10.17 17.91
C SER A 431 3.75 -8.94 18.07
N ASN A 432 4.14 -8.29 16.98
CA ASN A 432 5.01 -7.12 17.02
C ASN A 432 4.20 -5.83 16.95
N LEU A 433 4.61 -4.81 17.72
CA LEU A 433 4.23 -3.42 17.49
C LEU A 433 5.21 -2.80 16.50
N TRP A 434 4.71 -2.15 15.46
CA TRP A 434 5.55 -1.37 14.54
C TRP A 434 4.84 -0.12 14.05
N VAL A 435 5.62 0.94 13.85
CA VAL A 435 5.16 2.22 13.30
C VAL A 435 6.20 2.81 12.34
N PRO A 436 5.81 3.72 11.42
CA PRO A 436 6.74 4.34 10.48
C PRO A 436 7.76 5.21 11.20
N SER A 437 9.03 5.07 10.83
CA SER A 437 10.12 5.85 11.39
C SER A 437 10.27 7.20 10.68
N SER A 438 10.66 8.23 11.43
CA SER A 438 11.20 9.47 10.85
C SER A 438 12.49 9.27 10.04
N LYS A 439 13.09 8.07 10.08
CA LYS A 439 14.23 7.64 9.26
C LYS A 439 13.80 6.93 7.98
N CYS A 440 12.49 6.86 7.67
CA CYS A 440 11.97 6.28 6.45
C CYS A 440 12.01 7.28 5.29
N TYR A 441 13.12 7.31 4.55
CA TYR A 441 13.35 8.31 3.48
C TYR A 441 12.94 7.83 2.08
N PHE A 442 12.85 6.52 1.85
CA PHE A 442 12.80 5.95 0.49
C PHE A 442 11.49 5.22 0.15
N SER A 443 10.57 5.05 1.09
CA SER A 443 9.27 4.42 0.86
C SER A 443 8.16 5.46 0.76
N LEU A 444 7.39 5.42 -0.34
CA LEU A 444 6.28 6.35 -0.59
C LEU A 444 5.20 6.27 0.50
N ALA A 445 4.97 5.07 1.05
CA ALA A 445 4.01 4.81 2.11
C ALA A 445 4.31 5.59 3.39
N CYS A 446 5.58 5.78 3.72
CA CYS A 446 5.94 6.60 4.87
C CYS A 446 5.52 8.06 4.68
N TYR A 447 5.51 8.62 3.47
CA TYR A 447 5.17 10.03 3.26
C TYR A 447 3.69 10.37 3.43
N THR A 448 2.81 9.38 3.47
CA THR A 448 1.37 9.55 3.71
C THR A 448 0.96 9.27 5.16
N HIS A 449 1.88 8.72 5.98
CA HIS A 449 1.62 8.27 7.35
C HIS A 449 2.39 9.11 8.39
N ARG A 450 1.94 9.04 9.64
CA ARG A 450 2.62 9.69 10.77
C ARG A 450 3.95 8.99 11.07
N TRP A 451 4.93 9.75 11.53
CA TRP A 451 6.26 9.24 11.87
C TRP A 451 6.57 9.31 13.34
N TYR A 452 7.17 8.23 13.83
CA TYR A 452 7.82 8.24 15.13
C TYR A 452 9.16 8.99 15.06
N LYS A 453 9.28 10.01 15.93
CA LYS A 453 10.46 10.86 16.08
C LYS A 453 11.09 10.59 17.44
N SER A 454 12.08 9.70 17.49
CA SER A 454 12.81 9.36 18.72
C SER A 454 13.39 10.59 19.42
N LYS A 455 13.90 11.57 18.67
CA LYS A 455 14.45 12.83 19.22
C LYS A 455 13.43 13.68 19.98
N LYS A 456 12.12 13.48 19.79
CA LYS A 456 11.06 14.21 20.48
C LYS A 456 10.59 13.52 21.76
N SER A 457 10.97 12.27 21.97
CA SER A 457 10.56 11.52 23.16
C SER A 457 11.65 11.55 24.22
N LYS A 458 11.27 11.91 25.45
CA LYS A 458 12.15 11.91 26.63
C LYS A 458 12.39 10.49 27.18
N THR A 459 11.50 9.55 26.88
CA THR A 459 11.52 8.18 27.39
C THR A 459 12.09 7.17 26.38
N PHE A 460 12.52 7.67 25.21
CA PHE A 460 13.12 6.85 24.17
C PHE A 460 14.46 6.25 24.63
N THR A 461 14.59 4.95 24.42
CA THR A 461 15.85 4.22 24.55
C THR A 461 16.18 3.51 23.24
N LYS A 462 17.43 3.66 22.77
CA LYS A 462 17.88 3.06 21.51
C LYS A 462 18.16 1.57 21.72
N ASN A 463 17.53 0.72 20.92
CA ASN A 463 17.88 -0.70 20.77
C ASN A 463 18.72 -0.89 19.49
N GLY A 464 18.15 -0.60 18.32
CA GLY A 464 18.87 -0.53 17.03
C GLY A 464 19.05 -1.88 16.31
N THR A 465 18.58 -2.98 16.88
CA THR A 465 18.61 -4.30 16.23
C THR A 465 17.74 -4.30 14.96
N SER A 466 18.33 -4.59 13.80
CA SER A 466 17.60 -4.63 12.53
C SER A 466 16.61 -5.79 12.49
N CYS A 467 15.48 -5.58 11.83
CA CYS A 467 14.46 -6.61 11.66
C CYS A 467 13.75 -6.49 10.31
N LYS A 468 13.16 -7.60 9.86
CA LYS A 468 12.33 -7.67 8.68
C LYS A 468 11.11 -8.53 8.98
N ILE A 469 9.92 -8.02 8.68
CA ILE A 469 8.68 -8.79 8.78
C ILE A 469 8.15 -8.99 7.37
N THR A 470 7.81 -10.24 7.03
CA THR A 470 7.21 -10.60 5.74
C THR A 470 5.73 -10.91 5.94
N TYR A 471 4.89 -10.23 5.18
CA TYR A 471 3.44 -10.39 5.10
C TYR A 471 3.07 -10.99 3.74
N GLY A 472 1.83 -11.50 3.60
CA GLY A 472 1.35 -12.05 2.33
C GLY A 472 1.34 -11.00 1.21
N SER A 473 1.10 -9.74 1.54
CA SER A 473 1.03 -8.63 0.59
C SER A 473 2.32 -7.78 0.49
N GLY A 474 3.40 -8.14 1.19
CA GLY A 474 4.64 -7.35 1.17
C GLY A 474 5.59 -7.61 2.34
N ALA A 475 6.60 -6.76 2.51
CA ALA A 475 7.48 -6.84 3.68
C ALA A 475 7.77 -5.43 4.21
N ILE A 476 7.98 -5.35 5.52
CA ILE A 476 8.53 -4.16 6.17
C ILE A 476 9.95 -4.47 6.66
N SER A 477 10.81 -3.46 6.66
CA SER A 477 12.15 -3.55 7.23
C SER A 477 12.43 -2.33 8.07
N GLY A 478 13.12 -2.53 9.19
CA GLY A 478 13.32 -1.50 10.18
C GLY A 478 14.32 -1.94 11.24
N PHE A 479 14.22 -1.33 12.40
CA PHE A 479 15.01 -1.69 13.57
C PHE A 479 14.19 -1.51 14.85
N PHE A 480 14.54 -2.25 15.88
CA PHE A 480 13.92 -2.14 17.19
C PHE A 480 14.29 -0.84 17.90
N SER A 481 13.32 -0.30 18.63
CA SER A 481 13.44 0.85 19.52
C SER A 481 12.61 0.59 20.77
N ASN A 482 12.97 1.22 21.88
CA ASN A 482 12.26 1.08 23.12
C ASN A 482 11.69 2.44 23.55
N ASP A 483 10.42 2.47 23.93
CA ASP A 483 9.79 3.66 24.51
C ASP A 483 8.51 3.30 25.29
N ASN A 484 7.89 4.28 25.95
CA ASN A 484 6.59 4.12 26.56
C ASN A 484 5.47 4.16 25.52
N VAL A 485 4.51 3.26 25.64
CA VAL A 485 3.33 3.18 24.75
C VAL A 485 2.07 3.45 25.56
N LYS A 486 1.35 4.50 25.19
CA LYS A 486 0.05 4.86 25.74
C LYS A 486 -1.06 4.17 24.95
N VAL A 487 -1.89 3.38 25.63
CA VAL A 487 -3.09 2.72 25.07
C VAL A 487 -4.26 3.08 25.97
N GLY A 488 -5.24 3.80 25.43
CA GLY A 488 -6.29 4.42 26.25
C GLY A 488 -5.68 5.35 27.29
N ASP A 489 -5.99 5.10 28.57
CA ASP A 489 -5.45 5.88 29.70
C ASP A 489 -4.19 5.27 30.33
N ILE A 490 -3.78 4.08 29.87
CA ILE A 490 -2.66 3.34 30.43
C ILE A 490 -1.37 3.63 29.66
N VAL A 491 -0.26 3.70 30.39
CA VAL A 491 1.08 3.84 29.83
C VAL A 491 1.88 2.57 30.13
N VAL A 492 2.10 1.76 29.10
CA VAL A 492 2.98 0.59 29.12
C VAL A 492 4.42 1.09 29.00
N LYS A 493 5.24 0.84 30.02
CA LYS A 493 6.62 1.32 30.04
C LYS A 493 7.56 0.35 29.33
N ASN A 494 8.67 0.87 28.84
CA ASN A 494 9.78 0.09 28.29
C ASN A 494 9.36 -0.90 27.18
N GLN A 495 8.44 -0.51 26.30
CA GLN A 495 7.97 -1.37 25.22
C GLN A 495 8.95 -1.35 24.05
N ASP A 496 9.41 -2.53 23.65
CA ASP A 496 10.13 -2.70 22.38
C ASP A 496 9.15 -2.68 21.21
N PHE A 497 9.46 -1.88 20.19
CA PHE A 497 8.69 -1.79 18.96
C PHE A 497 9.61 -1.53 17.77
N ILE A 498 9.09 -1.73 16.57
CA ILE A 498 9.87 -1.57 15.34
C ILE A 498 9.62 -0.21 14.73
N GLU A 499 10.71 0.53 14.51
CA GLU A 499 10.76 1.72 13.66
C GLU A 499 10.92 1.27 12.19
N ALA A 500 9.84 1.29 11.41
CA ALA A 500 9.88 0.89 10.00
C ALA A 500 10.62 1.95 9.15
N THR A 501 11.67 1.53 8.46
CA THR A 501 12.49 2.40 7.59
C THR A 501 12.22 2.17 6.10
N ARG A 502 11.61 1.03 5.78
CA ARG A 502 11.22 0.65 4.45
C ARG A 502 9.94 -0.15 4.52
N GLU A 503 8.91 0.35 3.86
CA GLU A 503 7.67 -0.36 3.59
C GLU A 503 7.69 -0.74 2.11
N GLY A 504 7.77 -2.05 1.85
CA GLY A 504 8.08 -2.60 0.54
C GLY A 504 6.88 -2.86 -0.37
N SER A 505 5.67 -2.44 0.01
CA SER A 505 4.45 -2.74 -0.74
C SER A 505 3.53 -1.53 -0.90
N LEU A 506 2.85 -1.49 -2.06
CA LEU A 506 1.74 -0.57 -2.34
C LEU A 506 0.60 -0.70 -1.32
N SER A 507 0.48 -1.86 -0.66
CA SER A 507 -0.51 -2.10 0.41
C SER A 507 -0.44 -1.05 1.52
N PHE A 508 0.77 -0.65 1.90
CA PHE A 508 0.98 0.34 2.96
C PHE A 508 0.87 1.77 2.46
N VAL A 509 0.99 2.03 1.15
CA VAL A 509 0.78 3.38 0.56
C VAL A 509 -0.69 3.78 0.61
N LEU A 510 -1.58 2.79 0.48
CA LEU A 510 -3.03 2.97 0.42
C LEU A 510 -3.74 2.62 1.74
N ALA A 511 -2.95 2.24 2.75
CA ALA A 511 -3.43 2.07 4.11
C ALA A 511 -3.92 3.42 4.67
N LYS A 512 -4.96 3.38 5.51
CA LYS A 512 -5.44 4.53 6.30
C LYS A 512 -4.95 4.47 7.75
N PHE A 513 -4.17 3.45 8.09
CA PHE A 513 -3.55 3.22 9.38
C PHE A 513 -2.04 3.42 9.27
N ASP A 514 -1.41 3.94 10.32
CA ASP A 514 0.03 4.20 10.35
C ASP A 514 0.83 2.91 10.59
N GLY A 515 0.34 2.02 11.44
CA GLY A 515 1.09 0.83 11.84
C GLY A 515 0.22 -0.30 12.37
N LEU A 516 0.84 -1.21 13.11
CA LEU A 516 0.19 -2.41 13.61
C LEU A 516 0.55 -2.65 15.07
N PHE A 517 -0.43 -3.11 15.83
CA PHE A 517 -0.32 -3.47 17.23
C PHE A 517 -0.63 -4.96 17.38
N GLY A 518 0.42 -5.78 17.52
CA GLY A 518 0.28 -7.21 17.70
C GLY A 518 -0.27 -7.60 19.09
N LEU A 519 -1.28 -8.48 19.08
CA LEU A 519 -1.96 -9.08 20.23
C LEU A 519 -1.79 -10.62 20.28
N GLY A 520 -0.97 -11.17 19.40
CA GLY A 520 -0.56 -12.57 19.39
C GLY A 520 0.46 -12.91 20.48
N PHE A 521 0.92 -14.15 20.48
CA PHE A 521 1.87 -14.63 21.49
C PHE A 521 3.33 -14.37 21.10
N GLN A 522 4.23 -14.31 22.09
CA GLN A 522 5.64 -13.95 21.85
C GLN A 522 6.37 -14.94 20.92
N GLU A 523 5.93 -16.19 20.82
CA GLU A 523 6.56 -17.26 20.02
C GLU A 523 6.63 -16.94 18.53
N ILE A 524 5.74 -16.09 18.01
CA ILE A 524 5.76 -15.63 16.61
C ILE A 524 6.27 -14.20 16.45
N SER A 525 6.77 -13.60 17.54
CA SER A 525 7.32 -12.24 17.54
C SER A 525 8.69 -12.23 16.88
N VAL A 526 8.86 -11.40 15.85
CA VAL A 526 10.16 -11.16 15.23
C VAL A 526 11.10 -10.58 16.28
N GLY A 527 12.33 -11.07 16.32
CA GLY A 527 13.33 -10.67 17.31
C GLY A 527 13.01 -11.13 18.74
N SER A 528 12.04 -12.03 18.94
CA SER A 528 11.55 -12.46 20.26
C SER A 528 11.10 -11.30 21.15
N ALA A 529 10.68 -10.17 20.55
CA ALA A 529 10.27 -8.99 21.28
C ALA A 529 9.00 -9.27 22.11
N VAL A 530 8.97 -8.79 23.34
CA VAL A 530 7.83 -8.97 24.25
C VAL A 530 6.63 -8.17 23.73
N PRO A 531 5.48 -8.80 23.42
CA PRO A 531 4.29 -8.10 22.94
C PRO A 531 3.75 -7.11 23.96
N VAL A 532 3.03 -6.08 23.51
CA VAL A 532 2.52 -5.01 24.39
C VAL A 532 1.61 -5.54 25.49
N TRP A 533 0.74 -6.49 25.13
CA TRP A 533 -0.13 -7.17 26.08
C TRP A 533 0.64 -7.86 27.22
N TYR A 534 1.79 -8.48 26.93
CA TYR A 534 2.60 -9.15 27.95
C TYR A 534 3.16 -8.13 28.93
N ASN A 535 3.63 -6.99 28.43
CA ASN A 535 4.09 -5.90 29.28
C ASN A 535 2.94 -5.28 30.12
N MET A 536 1.71 -5.21 29.59
CA MET A 536 0.54 -4.79 30.36
C MET A 536 0.28 -5.73 31.55
N VAL A 537 0.30 -7.05 31.30
CA VAL A 537 0.14 -8.08 32.35
C VAL A 537 1.28 -7.99 33.37
N GLN A 538 2.54 -8.00 32.92
CA GLN A 538 3.72 -8.00 33.80
C GLN A 538 3.84 -6.73 34.66
N GLN A 539 3.35 -5.59 34.16
CA GLN A 539 3.35 -4.32 34.88
C GLN A 539 2.10 -4.13 35.75
N ASN A 540 1.23 -5.15 35.87
CA ASN A 540 -0.03 -5.11 36.63
C ASN A 540 -0.94 -3.93 36.22
N LEU A 541 -1.02 -3.66 34.92
CA LEU A 541 -1.82 -2.56 34.38
C LEU A 541 -3.26 -2.95 34.08
N ILE A 542 -3.60 -4.24 34.13
CA ILE A 542 -4.93 -4.77 33.79
C ILE A 542 -5.49 -5.60 34.95
N SER A 543 -6.81 -5.55 35.13
CA SER A 543 -7.53 -6.26 36.19
C SER A 543 -7.62 -7.76 35.93
N GLU A 544 -7.99 -8.14 34.72
CA GLU A 544 -8.11 -9.52 34.29
C GLU A 544 -7.17 -9.79 33.09
N GLN A 545 -6.64 -11.00 32.99
CA GLN A 545 -5.76 -11.38 31.87
C GLN A 545 -6.59 -11.77 30.63
N VAL A 546 -7.56 -10.92 30.27
CA VAL A 546 -8.44 -11.08 29.12
C VAL A 546 -8.55 -9.77 28.33
N PHE A 547 -8.77 -9.88 27.02
CA PHE A 547 -9.21 -8.76 26.21
C PHE A 547 -10.31 -9.21 25.25
N SER A 548 -11.20 -8.31 24.86
CA SER A 548 -12.34 -8.64 24.03
C SER A 548 -12.60 -7.65 22.92
N PHE A 549 -13.11 -8.14 21.81
CA PHE A 549 -13.50 -7.35 20.65
C PHE A 549 -15.02 -7.39 20.45
N TRP A 550 -15.58 -6.20 20.28
CA TRP A 550 -16.87 -5.97 19.65
C TRP A 550 -16.66 -5.15 18.39
N LEU A 551 -17.04 -5.70 17.25
CA LEU A 551 -16.90 -5.04 15.94
C LEU A 551 -18.29 -4.70 15.41
N ASN A 552 -18.56 -3.41 15.21
CA ASN A 552 -19.89 -2.97 14.80
C ASN A 552 -20.14 -3.25 13.32
N SER A 553 -21.17 -4.05 13.03
CA SER A 553 -21.57 -4.38 11.66
C SER A 553 -22.25 -3.22 10.93
N ASP A 554 -22.84 -2.24 11.63
CA ASP A 554 -23.57 -1.12 11.02
C ASP A 554 -22.61 -0.20 10.24
N PRO A 555 -22.76 -0.07 8.90
CA PRO A 555 -21.95 0.85 8.11
C PRO A 555 -22.28 2.34 8.35
N LYS A 556 -23.45 2.65 8.93
CA LYS A 556 -23.89 4.04 9.18
C LYS A 556 -23.50 4.55 10.57
N SER A 557 -23.05 3.65 11.44
CA SER A 557 -22.63 4.00 12.80
C SER A 557 -21.32 4.78 12.80
N LYS A 558 -21.23 5.82 13.63
CA LYS A 558 -19.97 6.54 13.90
C LYS A 558 -19.02 5.72 14.77
N ASP A 559 -19.57 4.82 15.60
CA ASP A 559 -18.82 3.89 16.42
C ASP A 559 -18.54 2.62 15.62
N GLY A 560 -17.27 2.41 15.27
CA GLY A 560 -16.83 1.25 14.49
C GLY A 560 -16.72 -0.02 15.34
N GLY A 561 -16.43 0.10 16.62
CA GLY A 561 -16.32 -1.04 17.53
C GLY A 561 -15.64 -0.64 18.83
N GLU A 562 -15.40 -1.62 19.69
CA GLU A 562 -14.72 -1.45 20.97
C GLU A 562 -13.78 -2.64 21.21
N LEU A 563 -12.55 -2.31 21.62
CA LEU A 563 -11.60 -3.26 22.20
C LEU A 563 -11.51 -2.97 23.69
N VAL A 564 -11.76 -3.99 24.51
CA VAL A 564 -11.65 -3.91 25.97
C VAL A 564 -10.45 -4.71 26.42
N PHE A 565 -9.57 -4.09 27.21
CA PHE A 565 -8.49 -4.78 27.90
C PHE A 565 -8.84 -4.91 29.39
N GLY A 566 -8.55 -6.06 29.99
CA GLY A 566 -8.79 -6.27 31.41
C GLY A 566 -10.21 -6.72 31.77
N GLY A 567 -11.03 -7.09 30.79
CA GLY A 567 -12.39 -7.59 31.01
C GLY A 567 -13.22 -7.60 29.74
N VAL A 568 -14.54 -7.64 29.92
CA VAL A 568 -15.53 -7.75 28.84
C VAL A 568 -16.70 -6.79 29.09
N ASP A 569 -17.20 -6.11 28.07
CA ASP A 569 -18.42 -5.28 28.21
C ASP A 569 -19.69 -6.12 28.00
N PRO A 570 -20.53 -6.33 29.05
CA PRO A 570 -21.79 -7.06 28.94
C PRO A 570 -22.81 -6.42 27.98
N LYS A 571 -22.65 -5.15 27.60
CA LYS A 571 -23.53 -4.48 26.64
C LYS A 571 -23.34 -4.96 25.20
N HIS A 572 -22.21 -5.58 24.89
CA HIS A 572 -21.79 -5.88 23.52
C HIS A 572 -22.03 -7.33 23.09
N PHE A 573 -22.64 -8.16 23.95
CA PHE A 573 -22.99 -9.54 23.62
C PHE A 573 -24.30 -10.00 24.28
N LYS A 574 -24.85 -11.10 23.77
CA LYS A 574 -26.06 -11.76 24.27
C LYS A 574 -25.76 -13.23 24.57
N GLY A 575 -26.25 -13.69 25.72
CA GLY A 575 -26.01 -15.05 26.22
C GLY A 575 -24.57 -15.24 26.74
N ASP A 576 -24.20 -16.48 27.00
CA ASP A 576 -22.88 -16.83 27.55
C ASP A 576 -21.85 -17.11 26.45
N HIS A 577 -20.58 -16.81 26.73
CA HIS A 577 -19.48 -17.18 25.84
C HIS A 577 -19.22 -18.68 25.85
N ILE A 578 -19.04 -19.23 24.67
CA ILE A 578 -18.58 -20.60 24.45
C ILE A 578 -17.07 -20.56 24.32
N TYR A 579 -16.37 -21.11 25.31
CA TYR A 579 -14.91 -21.12 25.34
C TYR A 579 -14.33 -22.41 24.76
N VAL A 580 -13.29 -22.26 23.95
CA VAL A 580 -12.48 -23.35 23.41
C VAL A 580 -11.00 -23.09 23.70
N PRO A 581 -10.21 -24.13 24.04
CA PRO A 581 -8.81 -23.95 24.40
C PRO A 581 -7.95 -23.58 23.17
N VAL A 582 -6.86 -22.86 23.43
CA VAL A 582 -5.82 -22.62 22.43
C VAL A 582 -5.04 -23.91 22.21
N THR A 583 -5.04 -24.42 20.98
CA THR A 583 -4.40 -25.69 20.62
C THR A 583 -2.90 -25.55 20.40
N LYS A 584 -2.44 -24.39 19.94
CA LYS A 584 -1.03 -24.13 19.65
C LYS A 584 -0.63 -22.70 20.01
N LYS A 585 0.20 -22.57 21.05
CA LYS A 585 0.74 -21.29 21.50
C LYS A 585 1.62 -20.66 20.40
N GLY A 586 1.39 -19.38 20.13
CA GLY A 586 1.94 -18.63 19.00
C GLY A 586 0.85 -17.81 18.34
N TYR A 587 -0.19 -18.50 17.85
CA TYR A 587 -1.41 -17.88 17.34
C TYR A 587 -2.56 -18.13 18.33
N TRP A 588 -3.63 -17.33 18.23
CA TRP A 588 -4.92 -17.64 18.84
C TRP A 588 -5.63 -18.75 18.04
N GLN A 589 -4.98 -19.92 18.00
CA GLN A 589 -5.41 -21.09 17.25
C GLN A 589 -6.30 -21.96 18.12
N ILE A 590 -7.48 -22.30 17.62
CA ILE A 590 -8.47 -23.17 18.26
C ILE A 590 -8.73 -24.40 17.39
N GLU A 591 -9.29 -25.43 18.01
CA GLU A 591 -9.86 -26.55 17.26
C GLU A 591 -11.24 -26.17 16.73
N MET A 592 -11.44 -26.45 15.45
CA MET A 592 -12.70 -26.26 14.75
C MET A 592 -13.18 -27.64 14.28
N GLY A 593 -14.45 -27.94 14.50
CA GLY A 593 -15.10 -29.10 13.92
C GLY A 593 -15.45 -28.87 12.46
N ASP A 594 -16.55 -29.48 12.03
CA ASP A 594 -16.96 -29.45 10.64
C ASP A 594 -17.44 -28.08 10.16
N PHE A 595 -17.36 -27.88 8.84
CA PHE A 595 -17.82 -26.71 8.11
C PHE A 595 -18.98 -27.10 7.19
N LEU A 596 -20.12 -26.43 7.34
CA LEU A 596 -21.35 -26.76 6.63
C LEU A 596 -21.85 -25.63 5.74
N ILE A 597 -22.34 -26.00 4.55
CA ILE A 597 -22.99 -25.11 3.57
C ILE A 597 -24.46 -25.52 3.47
N GLY A 598 -25.38 -24.65 3.89
CA GLY A 598 -26.81 -24.96 3.89
C GLY A 598 -27.17 -26.15 4.78
N GLY A 599 -26.38 -26.42 5.83
CA GLY A 599 -26.54 -27.56 6.72
C GLY A 599 -25.93 -28.89 6.22
N LEU A 600 -25.29 -28.89 5.06
CA LEU A 600 -24.57 -30.06 4.53
C LEU A 600 -23.07 -29.94 4.80
N SER A 601 -22.44 -31.03 5.25
CA SER A 601 -21.00 -31.11 5.46
C SER A 601 -20.23 -30.92 4.15
N THR A 602 -19.05 -30.33 4.25
CA THR A 602 -18.08 -30.25 3.13
C THR A 602 -17.07 -31.40 3.16
N GLY A 603 -17.09 -32.27 4.17
CA GLY A 603 -16.21 -33.43 4.30
C GLY A 603 -14.76 -33.13 4.67
N VAL A 604 -14.27 -31.90 4.41
CA VAL A 604 -12.88 -31.51 4.65
C VAL A 604 -12.55 -31.38 6.13
N CYS A 605 -13.47 -30.82 6.94
CA CYS A 605 -13.26 -30.56 8.36
C CYS A 605 -13.99 -31.55 9.29
N GLU A 606 -14.53 -32.66 8.78
CA GLU A 606 -15.19 -33.70 9.60
C GLU A 606 -14.25 -34.30 10.66
N GLY A 607 -12.96 -34.47 10.31
CA GLY A 607 -11.92 -34.96 11.22
C GLY A 607 -11.31 -33.89 12.13
N GLY A 608 -11.86 -32.67 12.12
CA GLY A 608 -11.30 -31.50 12.78
C GLY A 608 -10.38 -30.70 11.88
N CYS A 609 -10.49 -29.39 11.98
CA CYS A 609 -9.64 -28.38 11.34
C CYS A 609 -9.05 -27.47 12.42
N ALA A 610 -7.92 -26.85 12.14
CA ALA A 610 -7.45 -25.75 12.96
C ALA A 610 -8.12 -24.45 12.49
N ALA A 611 -8.36 -23.50 13.40
CA ALA A 611 -8.78 -22.15 13.05
C ALA A 611 -7.99 -21.11 13.85
N ILE A 612 -7.53 -20.05 13.21
CA ILE A 612 -6.92 -18.88 13.87
C ILE A 612 -7.94 -17.75 13.89
N VAL A 613 -8.14 -17.16 15.06
CA VAL A 613 -9.02 -16.00 15.22
C VAL A 613 -8.19 -14.73 15.06
N ASP A 614 -8.40 -14.00 13.96
CA ASP A 614 -7.50 -12.93 13.51
C ASP A 614 -8.24 -11.62 13.27
N SER A 615 -8.15 -10.69 14.22
CA SER A 615 -8.71 -9.33 14.10
C SER A 615 -7.97 -8.44 13.09
N GLY A 616 -6.80 -8.87 12.60
CA GLY A 616 -6.00 -8.15 11.62
C GLY A 616 -6.41 -8.39 10.16
N THR A 617 -7.40 -9.26 9.91
CA THR A 617 -7.92 -9.54 8.57
C THR A 617 -9.44 -9.49 8.56
N SER A 618 -10.01 -9.02 7.45
CA SER A 618 -11.46 -8.91 7.35
C SER A 618 -12.14 -10.14 6.76
N LEU A 619 -11.49 -10.86 5.85
CA LEU A 619 -12.07 -12.00 5.12
C LEU A 619 -11.88 -13.32 5.89
N LEU A 620 -12.76 -14.28 5.62
CA LEU A 620 -12.63 -15.67 6.07
C LEU A 620 -11.71 -16.40 5.10
N ALA A 621 -10.62 -16.95 5.58
CA ALA A 621 -9.69 -17.71 4.75
C ALA A 621 -9.82 -19.20 5.06
N GLY A 622 -9.94 -20.04 4.04
CA GLY A 622 -10.08 -21.49 4.23
C GLY A 622 -9.61 -22.32 3.04
N PRO A 623 -9.63 -23.66 3.15
CA PRO A 623 -9.13 -24.56 2.11
C PRO A 623 -9.83 -24.33 0.76
N THR A 624 -9.06 -24.34 -0.33
CA THR A 624 -9.58 -24.11 -1.69
C THR A 624 -10.70 -25.09 -2.04
N THR A 625 -10.62 -26.34 -1.58
CA THR A 625 -11.67 -27.36 -1.74
C THR A 625 -13.03 -26.88 -1.24
N VAL A 626 -13.06 -26.24 -0.06
CA VAL A 626 -14.29 -25.75 0.56
C VAL A 626 -14.73 -24.43 -0.05
N VAL A 627 -13.79 -23.49 -0.28
CA VAL A 627 -14.12 -22.18 -0.85
C VAL A 627 -14.68 -22.30 -2.29
N THR A 628 -14.24 -23.31 -3.05
CA THR A 628 -14.85 -23.64 -4.36
C THR A 628 -16.32 -24.05 -4.22
N GLU A 629 -16.66 -24.90 -3.25
CA GLU A 629 -18.04 -25.30 -2.99
C GLU A 629 -18.90 -24.10 -2.53
N ILE A 630 -18.32 -23.21 -1.71
CA ILE A 630 -18.98 -21.95 -1.30
C ILE A 630 -19.26 -21.08 -2.52
N ASN A 631 -18.25 -20.79 -3.34
CA ASN A 631 -18.39 -19.94 -4.53
C ASN A 631 -19.48 -20.47 -5.46
N HIS A 632 -19.49 -21.78 -5.69
CA HIS A 632 -20.54 -22.41 -6.47
C HIS A 632 -21.93 -22.26 -5.82
N ALA A 633 -22.04 -22.54 -4.52
CA ALA A 633 -23.32 -22.48 -3.79
C ALA A 633 -23.89 -21.06 -3.68
N ILE A 634 -23.04 -20.03 -3.67
CA ILE A 634 -23.46 -18.63 -3.60
C ILE A 634 -23.57 -17.96 -4.98
N GLY A 635 -23.22 -18.67 -6.06
CA GLY A 635 -23.21 -18.11 -7.42
C GLY A 635 -22.14 -17.04 -7.62
N ALA A 636 -21.01 -17.13 -6.92
CA ALA A 636 -19.91 -16.20 -7.08
C ALA A 636 -19.09 -16.48 -8.35
N GLU A 637 -18.55 -15.42 -8.95
CA GLU A 637 -17.64 -15.57 -10.09
C GLU A 637 -16.36 -16.32 -9.67
N GLY A 638 -16.08 -17.42 -10.38
CA GLY A 638 -14.88 -18.23 -10.24
C GLY A 638 -14.03 -18.26 -11.50
N VAL A 639 -12.90 -18.97 -11.43
CA VAL A 639 -11.98 -19.17 -12.54
C VAL A 639 -12.05 -20.61 -13.02
N LEU A 640 -12.08 -20.80 -14.34
CA LEU A 640 -11.98 -22.11 -14.96
C LEU A 640 -10.56 -22.69 -14.77
N SER A 641 -10.46 -23.83 -14.09
CA SER A 641 -9.21 -24.62 -14.06
C SER A 641 -9.23 -25.67 -15.17
N VAL A 642 -8.24 -25.60 -16.05
CA VAL A 642 -8.06 -26.58 -17.13
C VAL A 642 -7.60 -27.92 -16.57
N GLU A 643 -6.75 -27.90 -15.55
CA GLU A 643 -6.22 -29.09 -14.88
C GLU A 643 -7.34 -29.83 -14.13
N CYS A 644 -8.22 -29.10 -13.44
CA CYS A 644 -9.42 -29.69 -12.82
C CYS A 644 -10.28 -30.38 -13.87
N LYS A 645 -10.54 -29.72 -15.01
CA LYS A 645 -11.29 -30.31 -16.13
C LYS A 645 -10.59 -31.54 -16.72
N GLU A 646 -9.26 -31.49 -16.89
CA GLU A 646 -8.42 -32.59 -17.39
C GLU A 646 -8.57 -33.81 -16.47
N VAL A 647 -8.46 -33.62 -15.14
CA VAL A 647 -8.64 -34.73 -14.19
C VAL A 647 -10.06 -35.28 -14.22
N VAL A 648 -11.09 -34.42 -14.30
CA VAL A 648 -12.48 -34.87 -14.45
C VAL A 648 -12.66 -35.70 -15.72
N SER A 649 -12.13 -35.25 -16.86
CA SER A 649 -12.34 -35.91 -18.15
C SER A 649 -11.53 -37.19 -18.33
N GLU A 650 -10.28 -37.21 -17.85
CA GLU A 650 -9.36 -38.33 -18.10
C GLU A 650 -9.41 -39.38 -16.99
N TYR A 651 -9.56 -38.96 -15.74
CA TYR A 651 -9.44 -39.85 -14.57
C TYR A 651 -10.74 -39.99 -13.79
N GLY A 652 -11.76 -39.18 -14.09
CA GLY A 652 -13.01 -39.12 -13.33
C GLY A 652 -13.65 -40.48 -13.06
N GLU A 653 -13.87 -41.26 -14.12
CA GLU A 653 -14.45 -42.61 -14.04
C GLU A 653 -13.65 -43.54 -13.11
N LEU A 654 -12.32 -43.51 -13.23
CA LEU A 654 -11.43 -44.31 -12.39
C LEU A 654 -11.47 -43.86 -10.92
N LEU A 655 -11.51 -42.55 -10.65
CA LEU A 655 -11.66 -42.02 -9.29
C LEU A 655 -12.98 -42.47 -8.65
N TRP A 656 -14.07 -42.43 -9.42
CA TRP A 656 -15.38 -42.90 -8.98
C TRP A 656 -15.37 -44.39 -8.63
N ASP A 657 -14.84 -45.23 -9.51
CA ASP A 657 -14.81 -46.68 -9.31
C ASP A 657 -13.95 -47.08 -8.11
N LEU A 658 -12.81 -46.42 -7.90
CA LEU A 658 -11.97 -46.62 -6.71
C LEU A 658 -12.70 -46.24 -5.41
N LEU A 659 -13.41 -45.11 -5.41
CA LEU A 659 -14.17 -44.65 -4.24
C LEU A 659 -15.34 -45.59 -3.90
N ILE A 660 -16.09 -46.07 -4.89
CA ILE A 660 -17.16 -47.07 -4.67
C ILE A 660 -16.60 -48.41 -4.22
N SER A 661 -15.42 -48.79 -4.72
CA SER A 661 -14.72 -50.02 -4.32
C SER A 661 -14.16 -49.96 -2.88
N GLY A 662 -14.34 -48.85 -2.17
CA GLY A 662 -13.93 -48.70 -0.78
C GLY A 662 -12.47 -48.31 -0.57
N VAL A 663 -11.78 -47.84 -1.63
CA VAL A 663 -10.43 -47.30 -1.49
C VAL A 663 -10.47 -46.05 -0.63
N ARG A 664 -9.51 -45.92 0.30
CA ARG A 664 -9.44 -44.76 1.18
C ARG A 664 -9.17 -43.50 0.34
N PRO A 665 -9.94 -42.41 0.54
CA PRO A 665 -9.82 -41.19 -0.26
C PRO A 665 -8.39 -40.64 -0.39
N GLY A 666 -7.61 -40.67 0.69
CA GLY A 666 -6.22 -40.20 0.68
C GLY A 666 -5.26 -41.03 -0.21
N ASP A 667 -5.62 -42.28 -0.52
CA ASP A 667 -4.79 -43.18 -1.33
C ASP A 667 -5.16 -43.13 -2.82
N VAL A 668 -6.37 -42.67 -3.16
CA VAL A 668 -6.93 -42.73 -4.53
C VAL A 668 -6.00 -42.06 -5.55
N CYS A 669 -5.63 -40.80 -5.32
CA CYS A 669 -4.79 -40.06 -6.27
C CYS A 669 -3.37 -40.63 -6.41
N SER A 670 -2.88 -41.33 -5.39
CA SER A 670 -1.59 -42.03 -5.46
C SER A 670 -1.70 -43.32 -6.27
N GLN A 671 -2.81 -44.06 -6.12
CA GLN A 671 -3.06 -45.29 -6.89
C GLN A 671 -3.29 -45.01 -8.38
N VAL A 672 -3.90 -43.87 -8.71
CA VAL A 672 -4.09 -43.43 -10.10
C VAL A 672 -2.79 -42.87 -10.72
N GLY A 673 -1.72 -42.71 -9.92
CA GLY A 673 -0.43 -42.23 -10.39
C GLY A 673 -0.33 -40.71 -10.57
N LEU A 674 -1.33 -39.95 -10.12
CA LEU A 674 -1.33 -38.48 -10.16
C LEU A 674 -0.54 -37.87 -9.00
N CYS A 675 -0.44 -38.57 -7.87
CA CYS A 675 0.33 -38.12 -6.70
C CYS A 675 1.42 -39.14 -6.34
N PHE A 676 2.66 -38.69 -6.17
CA PHE A 676 3.75 -39.55 -5.71
C PHE A 676 3.93 -39.38 -4.19
N ALA A 677 3.49 -40.38 -3.42
CA ALA A 677 3.68 -40.36 -1.98
C ALA A 677 5.17 -40.49 -1.62
N LYS A 678 5.70 -39.57 -0.80
CA LYS A 678 6.94 -39.84 -0.05
C LYS A 678 6.64 -40.98 0.92
N ARG A 679 7.18 -42.18 0.67
CA ARG A 679 7.21 -43.26 1.67
C ARG A 679 7.99 -42.75 2.88
N THR A 680 7.28 -42.33 3.93
CA THR A 680 7.86 -42.19 5.27
C THR A 680 8.31 -43.58 5.73
N GLN A 681 9.55 -43.66 6.21
CA GLN A 681 10.17 -44.86 6.78
C GLN A 681 9.24 -45.50 7.81
N SER A 682 8.62 -46.63 7.46
CA SER A 682 8.19 -47.62 8.44
C SER A 682 9.23 -48.73 8.43
N GLU A 683 9.78 -49.02 9.60
CA GLU A 683 10.64 -50.18 9.86
C GLU A 683 10.03 -51.45 9.28
N SER A 684 10.64 -52.00 8.24
CA SER A 684 10.52 -53.40 7.87
C SER A 684 11.81 -53.81 7.18
N SER A 685 12.53 -54.69 7.86
CA SER A 685 13.74 -55.39 7.44
C SER A 685 13.65 -56.02 6.05
N GLY A 686 14.74 -55.88 5.27
CA GLY A 686 15.22 -56.93 4.38
C GLY A 686 15.10 -56.69 2.87
N ILE A 687 16.28 -56.65 2.24
CA ILE A 687 16.59 -56.80 0.80
C ILE A 687 16.60 -55.48 0.00
N GLU A 688 17.82 -54.94 -0.08
CA GLU A 688 18.27 -53.92 -1.02
C GLU A 688 18.31 -54.54 -2.44
N MET A 689 17.51 -54.01 -3.37
CA MET A 689 17.68 -54.22 -4.80
C MET A 689 18.11 -52.91 -5.45
N VAL A 690 19.29 -52.97 -6.07
CA VAL A 690 19.98 -51.88 -6.77
C VAL A 690 19.29 -51.65 -8.11
N THR A 691 18.43 -50.63 -8.21
CA THR A 691 18.17 -49.91 -9.46
C THR A 691 17.89 -48.44 -9.16
N GLU A 692 18.86 -47.60 -9.53
CA GLU A 692 18.76 -46.20 -9.96
C GLU A 692 17.90 -45.25 -9.10
N ASN A 693 18.60 -44.48 -8.26
CA ASN A 693 18.12 -43.22 -7.70
C ASN A 693 17.84 -42.19 -8.81
N GLU A 694 16.67 -42.24 -9.43
CA GLU A 694 16.09 -41.07 -10.09
C GLU A 694 15.21 -40.32 -9.08
N GLN A 695 15.79 -39.36 -8.36
CA GLN A 695 15.02 -38.23 -7.83
C GLN A 695 14.52 -37.39 -9.01
N ARG A 696 13.36 -37.72 -9.56
CA ARG A 696 12.65 -36.80 -10.46
C ARG A 696 12.05 -35.67 -9.63
N ASP A 697 12.60 -34.48 -9.78
CA ASP A 697 11.92 -33.25 -9.36
C ASP A 697 10.54 -33.21 -10.07
N LEU A 698 9.46 -33.29 -9.28
CA LEU A 698 8.09 -33.19 -9.79
C LEU A 698 7.91 -31.89 -10.57
N SER A 699 7.38 -31.98 -11.79
CA SER A 699 7.10 -30.77 -12.56
C SER A 699 5.95 -29.99 -11.91
N ALA A 700 5.88 -28.68 -12.18
CA ALA A 700 4.77 -27.86 -11.71
C ALA A 700 3.41 -28.35 -12.25
N LYS A 701 3.40 -29.02 -13.42
CA LYS A 701 2.19 -29.62 -14.01
C LYS A 701 1.72 -30.83 -13.20
N ASP A 702 2.64 -31.71 -12.82
CA ASP A 702 2.32 -32.93 -12.05
C ASP A 702 1.77 -32.59 -10.66
N THR A 703 2.30 -31.53 -10.04
CA THR A 703 1.82 -31.03 -8.75
C THR A 703 0.39 -30.46 -8.85
N ALA A 704 0.08 -29.75 -9.94
CA ALA A 704 -1.25 -29.18 -10.17
C ALA A 704 -2.32 -30.25 -10.42
N LEU A 705 -1.97 -31.32 -11.16
CA LEU A 705 -2.85 -32.47 -11.39
C LEU A 705 -3.09 -33.26 -10.10
N CYS A 706 -2.06 -33.45 -9.26
CA CYS A 706 -2.21 -34.07 -7.94
C CYS A 706 -3.20 -33.31 -7.05
N ASN A 707 -3.02 -31.98 -6.89
CA ASN A 707 -3.91 -31.16 -6.08
C ASN A 707 -5.34 -31.18 -6.62
N SER A 708 -5.52 -31.09 -7.95
CA SER A 708 -6.83 -31.19 -8.58
C SER A 708 -7.50 -32.53 -8.29
N CYS A 709 -6.75 -33.64 -8.40
CA CYS A 709 -7.24 -34.96 -8.03
C CYS A 709 -7.70 -35.02 -6.57
N GLN A 710 -6.91 -34.50 -5.64
CA GLN A 710 -7.26 -34.52 -4.22
C GLN A 710 -8.57 -33.76 -3.95
N MET A 711 -8.76 -32.59 -4.57
CA MET A 711 -10.02 -31.84 -4.48
C MET A 711 -11.20 -32.62 -5.06
N LEU A 712 -11.04 -33.21 -6.25
CA LEU A 712 -12.07 -34.01 -6.91
C LEU A 712 -12.49 -35.21 -6.06
N VAL A 713 -11.54 -35.92 -5.47
CA VAL A 713 -11.81 -37.07 -4.60
C VAL A 713 -12.69 -36.67 -3.43
N VAL A 714 -12.39 -35.53 -2.78
CA VAL A 714 -13.21 -35.00 -1.68
C VAL A 714 -14.61 -34.64 -2.16
N TRP A 715 -14.74 -33.92 -3.28
CA TRP A 715 -16.05 -33.52 -3.81
C TRP A 715 -16.90 -34.73 -4.21
N ILE A 716 -16.32 -35.71 -4.93
CA ILE A 716 -17.02 -36.95 -5.31
C ILE A 716 -17.46 -37.70 -4.06
N GLN A 717 -16.56 -37.87 -3.08
CA GLN A 717 -16.88 -38.56 -1.82
C GLN A 717 -18.01 -37.84 -1.06
N ASN A 718 -18.01 -36.52 -1.01
CA ASN A 718 -19.07 -35.75 -0.35
C ASN A 718 -20.43 -35.95 -1.05
N GLN A 719 -20.46 -35.94 -2.38
CA GLN A 719 -21.70 -36.20 -3.13
C GLN A 719 -22.16 -37.67 -3.02
N LEU A 720 -21.23 -38.62 -2.90
CA LEU A 720 -21.53 -40.04 -2.66
C LEU A 720 -22.21 -40.24 -1.29
N LYS A 721 -21.72 -39.58 -0.24
CA LYS A 721 -22.36 -39.58 1.09
C LYS A 721 -23.82 -39.09 1.03
N GLN A 722 -24.13 -38.19 0.11
CA GLN A 722 -25.48 -37.68 -0.14
C GLN A 722 -26.33 -38.59 -1.06
N LYS A 723 -25.86 -39.79 -1.40
CA LYS A 723 -26.56 -40.79 -2.24
C LYS A 723 -26.97 -40.26 -3.63
N LYS A 724 -26.18 -39.36 -4.22
CA LYS A 724 -26.43 -38.86 -5.58
C LYS A 724 -25.93 -39.83 -6.65
N THR A 725 -26.55 -39.79 -7.83
CA THR A 725 -26.17 -40.64 -8.97
C THR A 725 -24.88 -40.14 -9.62
N LYS A 726 -24.14 -41.06 -10.27
CA LYS A 726 -22.87 -40.79 -10.96
C LYS A 726 -22.94 -39.56 -11.86
N GLU A 727 -23.94 -39.51 -12.75
CA GLU A 727 -24.13 -38.39 -13.70
C GLU A 727 -24.31 -37.04 -13.00
N ILE A 728 -25.07 -37.00 -11.91
CA ILE A 728 -25.28 -35.77 -11.13
C ILE A 728 -23.97 -35.34 -10.47
N VAL A 729 -23.21 -36.29 -9.91
CA VAL A 729 -21.92 -35.99 -9.28
C VAL A 729 -20.92 -35.43 -10.28
N PHE A 730 -20.77 -36.06 -11.46
CA PHE A 730 -19.85 -35.57 -12.48
C PHE A 730 -20.25 -34.20 -13.02
N ASN A 731 -21.54 -33.94 -13.24
CA ASN A 731 -21.99 -32.61 -13.65
C ASN A 731 -21.66 -31.55 -12.57
N TYR A 732 -21.92 -31.88 -11.30
CA TYR A 732 -21.61 -31.00 -10.18
C TYR A 732 -20.10 -30.70 -10.06
N VAL A 733 -19.26 -31.73 -10.03
CA VAL A 733 -17.79 -31.59 -9.97
C VAL A 733 -17.27 -30.81 -11.17
N ASN A 734 -17.84 -31.03 -12.36
CA ASN A 734 -17.50 -30.28 -13.56
C ASN A 734 -17.86 -28.78 -13.40
N GLN A 735 -18.97 -28.43 -12.75
CA GLN A 735 -19.31 -27.04 -12.43
C GLN A 735 -18.39 -26.44 -11.36
N LEU A 736 -17.95 -27.22 -10.37
CA LEU A 736 -16.94 -26.79 -9.40
C LEU A 736 -15.63 -26.41 -10.07
N CYS A 737 -15.19 -27.15 -11.10
CA CYS A 737 -14.01 -26.78 -11.90
C CYS A 737 -14.12 -25.43 -12.64
N GLN A 738 -15.32 -24.84 -12.74
CA GLN A 738 -15.56 -23.48 -13.27
C GLN A 738 -15.65 -22.43 -12.16
N SER A 739 -15.79 -22.87 -10.92
CA SER A 739 -16.06 -22.02 -9.75
C SER A 739 -14.86 -21.90 -8.82
N LEU A 740 -13.64 -22.27 -9.28
CA LEU A 740 -12.45 -22.17 -8.43
C LEU A 740 -12.24 -20.72 -7.99
N PRO A 741 -11.77 -20.51 -6.75
CA PRO A 741 -11.45 -19.20 -6.23
C PRO A 741 -10.52 -18.43 -7.17
N SER A 742 -10.89 -17.18 -7.44
CA SER A 742 -10.04 -16.29 -8.20
C SER A 742 -8.69 -16.16 -7.50
N PRO A 743 -7.56 -16.20 -8.23
CA PRO A 743 -6.25 -15.98 -7.63
C PRO A 743 -6.05 -14.51 -7.22
N ASN A 744 -6.99 -13.61 -7.56
CA ASN A 744 -7.10 -12.27 -7.00
C ASN A 744 -7.82 -12.26 -5.63
N GLY A 745 -8.37 -13.42 -5.22
CA GLY A 745 -9.00 -13.75 -3.94
C GLY A 745 -10.19 -12.90 -3.55
N GLU A 746 -10.88 -12.30 -4.51
CA GLU A 746 -12.21 -11.72 -4.33
C GLU A 746 -13.11 -12.36 -5.38
N SER A 747 -14.30 -12.78 -4.96
CA SER A 747 -15.32 -13.36 -5.85
C SER A 747 -16.57 -12.50 -5.78
N VAL A 748 -17.00 -11.98 -6.93
CA VAL A 748 -18.16 -11.10 -7.06
C VAL A 748 -19.43 -11.95 -7.05
N VAL A 749 -20.47 -11.46 -6.38
CA VAL A 749 -21.77 -12.12 -6.24
C VAL A 749 -22.86 -11.13 -6.68
N ASP A 750 -23.96 -11.63 -7.24
CA ASP A 750 -25.11 -10.78 -7.55
C ASP A 750 -25.74 -10.25 -6.26
N CYS A 751 -25.74 -8.93 -6.08
CA CYS A 751 -26.35 -8.28 -4.92
C CYS A 751 -27.85 -8.58 -4.76
N LYS A 752 -28.55 -8.95 -5.85
CA LYS A 752 -29.99 -9.25 -5.81
C LYS A 752 -30.30 -10.65 -5.30
N SER A 753 -29.34 -11.58 -5.33
CA SER A 753 -29.56 -12.98 -4.95
C SER A 753 -29.28 -13.27 -3.47
N ILE A 754 -28.79 -12.29 -2.70
CA ILE A 754 -28.31 -12.46 -1.31
C ILE A 754 -29.32 -13.19 -0.42
N SER A 755 -30.60 -12.82 -0.46
CA SER A 755 -31.62 -13.42 0.41
C SER A 755 -31.90 -14.89 0.12
N GLY A 756 -31.49 -15.40 -1.05
CA GLY A 756 -31.65 -16.80 -1.46
C GLY A 756 -30.41 -17.67 -1.23
N LEU A 757 -29.31 -17.10 -0.72
CA LEU A 757 -28.05 -17.83 -0.53
C LEU A 757 -28.10 -18.71 0.75
N PRO A 758 -27.33 -19.80 0.83
CA PRO A 758 -27.35 -20.70 1.97
C PRO A 758 -26.64 -20.11 3.20
N ASN A 759 -27.13 -20.42 4.39
CA ASN A 759 -26.38 -20.16 5.62
C ASN A 759 -25.09 -20.99 5.66
N ILE A 760 -24.02 -20.40 6.17
CA ILE A 760 -22.75 -21.07 6.41
C ILE A 760 -22.61 -21.34 7.90
N THR A 761 -22.12 -22.52 8.28
CA THR A 761 -21.98 -22.90 9.69
C THR A 761 -20.58 -23.41 10.00
N PHE A 762 -19.96 -22.81 11.02
CA PHE A 762 -18.73 -23.29 11.63
C PHE A 762 -19.08 -24.07 12.90
N THR A 763 -18.51 -25.25 13.10
CA THR A 763 -18.65 -25.97 14.37
C THR A 763 -17.47 -25.64 15.27
N VAL A 764 -17.71 -25.04 16.43
CA VAL A 764 -16.66 -24.70 17.41
C VAL A 764 -17.10 -25.17 18.79
N GLY A 765 -16.27 -25.98 19.46
CA GLY A 765 -16.62 -26.54 20.78
C GLY A 765 -17.93 -27.34 20.78
N ALA A 766 -18.15 -28.14 19.74
CA ALA A 766 -19.39 -28.89 19.48
C ALA A 766 -20.68 -28.05 19.34
N LYS A 767 -20.56 -26.72 19.20
CA LYS A 767 -21.70 -25.82 18.96
C LYS A 767 -21.65 -25.21 17.55
N PRO A 768 -22.80 -25.06 16.88
CA PRO A 768 -22.86 -24.44 15.56
C PRO A 768 -22.85 -22.91 15.65
N PHE A 769 -22.01 -22.27 14.84
CA PHE A 769 -21.90 -20.83 14.65
C PHE A 769 -22.32 -20.48 13.22
N ASN A 770 -23.56 -20.02 13.08
CA ASN A 770 -24.18 -19.75 11.79
C ASN A 770 -23.90 -18.32 11.32
N LEU A 771 -23.56 -18.16 10.05
CA LEU A 771 -23.49 -16.87 9.35
C LEU A 771 -24.58 -16.84 8.27
N THR A 772 -25.39 -15.77 8.29
CA THR A 772 -26.39 -15.53 7.24
C THR A 772 -25.74 -14.89 6.01
N PRO A 773 -26.39 -14.95 4.82
CA PRO A 773 -25.90 -14.30 3.61
C PRO A 773 -25.52 -12.83 3.79
N GLU A 774 -26.31 -12.07 4.53
CA GLU A 774 -26.06 -10.64 4.79
C GLU A 774 -24.82 -10.40 5.66
N GLN A 775 -24.35 -11.41 6.39
CA GLN A 775 -23.21 -11.32 7.28
C GLN A 775 -21.90 -11.67 6.57
N TYR A 776 -21.93 -12.67 5.68
CA TYR A 776 -20.73 -13.12 4.96
C TYR A 776 -20.57 -12.50 3.57
N ILE A 777 -21.58 -11.82 3.02
CA ILE A 777 -21.44 -11.02 1.80
C ILE A 777 -21.08 -9.57 2.17
N LEU A 778 -19.98 -9.07 1.61
CA LEU A 778 -19.52 -7.70 1.79
C LEU A 778 -20.08 -6.82 0.67
N LYS A 779 -20.73 -5.71 1.04
CA LYS A 779 -21.24 -4.71 0.10
C LYS A 779 -20.30 -3.52 0.05
N THR A 780 -19.97 -3.06 -1.16
CA THR A 780 -19.15 -1.87 -1.41
C THR A 780 -19.78 -1.01 -2.51
N GLY A 781 -19.61 0.31 -2.45
CA GLY A 781 -20.21 1.26 -3.39
C GLY A 781 -21.61 1.76 -2.96
N GLU A 782 -22.13 2.75 -3.66
CA GLU A 782 -23.44 3.36 -3.38
C GLU A 782 -24.35 3.33 -4.61
N GLY A 783 -25.63 3.04 -4.41
CA GLY A 783 -26.67 3.09 -5.44
C GLY A 783 -26.44 2.09 -6.57
N ILE A 784 -26.33 2.59 -7.81
CA ILE A 784 -26.18 1.77 -9.03
C ILE A 784 -24.78 1.16 -9.23
N ALA A 785 -23.82 1.54 -8.38
CA ALA A 785 -22.45 1.02 -8.39
C ALA A 785 -22.18 0.08 -7.19
N GLU A 786 -23.23 -0.44 -6.54
CA GLU A 786 -23.12 -1.43 -5.47
C GLU A 786 -22.54 -2.74 -6.03
N VAL A 787 -21.43 -3.19 -5.46
CA VAL A 787 -20.79 -4.48 -5.75
C VAL A 787 -20.81 -5.32 -4.50
N CYS A 788 -21.21 -6.58 -4.65
CA CYS A 788 -21.24 -7.55 -3.57
C CYS A 788 -20.12 -8.57 -3.75
N LEU A 789 -19.33 -8.75 -2.69
CA LEU A 789 -18.18 -9.62 -2.66
C LEU A 789 -18.39 -10.73 -1.66
N SER A 790 -17.96 -11.94 -2.01
CA SER A 790 -17.84 -13.04 -1.08
C SER A 790 -16.84 -12.67 0.02
N GLY A 791 -17.24 -12.88 1.28
CA GLY A 791 -16.37 -12.74 2.44
C GLY A 791 -15.35 -13.88 2.59
N PHE A 792 -15.27 -14.81 1.63
CA PHE A 792 -14.41 -15.99 1.67
C PHE A 792 -13.26 -15.90 0.67
N ILE A 793 -12.07 -16.35 1.10
CA ILE A 793 -10.87 -16.45 0.27
C ILE A 793 -10.22 -17.82 0.42
N ALA A 794 -9.62 -18.30 -0.67
CA ALA A 794 -8.82 -19.50 -0.67
C ALA A 794 -7.48 -19.30 0.04
N PHE A 795 -7.16 -20.23 0.94
CA PHE A 795 -5.92 -20.26 1.69
C PHE A 795 -5.58 -21.71 2.08
N ASP A 796 -4.64 -22.32 1.36
CA ASP A 796 -4.22 -23.70 1.61
C ASP A 796 -2.95 -23.76 2.45
N VAL A 797 -3.02 -24.42 3.61
CA VAL A 797 -1.85 -24.70 4.45
C VAL A 797 -1.51 -26.18 4.35
N PRO A 798 -0.28 -26.55 3.96
CA PRO A 798 0.08 -27.95 3.85
C PRO A 798 0.15 -28.65 5.22
N PRO A 799 -0.04 -29.99 5.26
CA PRO A 799 0.22 -30.79 6.46
C PRO A 799 1.67 -30.60 6.97
N PRO A 800 1.92 -30.67 8.29
CA PRO A 800 1.01 -31.05 9.37
C PRO A 800 0.24 -29.88 10.01
N ARG A 801 0.31 -28.66 9.44
CA ARG A 801 -0.30 -27.47 10.05
C ARG A 801 -1.73 -27.19 9.58
N GLY A 802 -2.09 -27.65 8.39
CA GLY A 802 -3.45 -27.58 7.86
C GLY A 802 -4.17 -28.93 7.87
N PRO A 803 -5.46 -28.95 7.54
CA PRO A 803 -6.26 -27.81 7.04
C PRO A 803 -6.51 -26.73 8.12
N LEU A 804 -6.39 -25.47 7.71
CA LEU A 804 -6.43 -24.29 8.60
C LEU A 804 -7.44 -23.25 8.08
N TRP A 805 -8.23 -22.70 8.98
CA TRP A 805 -9.09 -21.54 8.75
C TRP A 805 -8.55 -20.28 9.41
N ILE A 806 -8.88 -19.12 8.84
CA ILE A 806 -8.71 -17.83 9.49
C ILE A 806 -10.10 -17.19 9.66
N LEU A 807 -10.49 -16.97 10.90
CA LEU A 807 -11.75 -16.35 11.31
C LEU A 807 -11.50 -14.86 11.55
N GLY A 808 -11.72 -14.05 10.51
CA GLY A 808 -11.55 -12.59 10.54
C GLY A 808 -12.79 -11.81 10.95
N ASP A 809 -12.81 -10.52 10.60
CA ASP A 809 -13.89 -9.58 10.95
C ASP A 809 -15.29 -10.06 10.55
N VAL A 810 -15.43 -10.75 9.41
CA VAL A 810 -16.73 -11.30 8.98
C VAL A 810 -17.35 -12.19 10.06
N PHE A 811 -16.55 -13.01 10.75
CA PHE A 811 -17.01 -13.82 11.87
C PHE A 811 -17.11 -12.99 13.16
N MET A 812 -16.09 -12.21 13.48
CA MET A 812 -15.99 -11.45 14.75
C MET A 812 -17.01 -10.29 14.87
N ARG A 813 -17.59 -9.79 13.77
CA ARG A 813 -18.72 -8.84 13.79
C ARG A 813 -20.01 -9.49 14.26
N VAL A 814 -20.19 -10.77 13.97
CA VAL A 814 -21.39 -11.52 14.34
C VAL A 814 -21.24 -12.11 15.74
N TYR A 815 -20.02 -12.49 16.09
CA TYR A 815 -19.70 -13.12 17.36
C TYR A 815 -18.69 -12.28 18.14
N HIS A 816 -19.16 -11.67 19.22
CA HIS A 816 -18.29 -11.02 20.19
C HIS A 816 -17.25 -12.03 20.67
N THR A 817 -15.98 -11.63 20.61
CA THR A 817 -14.85 -12.54 20.83
C THR A 817 -14.03 -12.11 22.03
N VAL A 818 -13.78 -13.04 22.96
CA VAL A 818 -12.92 -12.86 24.14
C VAL A 818 -11.66 -13.69 23.97
N PHE A 819 -10.51 -13.07 24.12
CA PHE A 819 -9.21 -13.70 24.16
C PHE A 819 -8.76 -13.78 25.62
N ASP A 820 -8.87 -14.98 26.19
CA ASP A 820 -8.55 -15.24 27.59
C ASP A 820 -7.12 -15.79 27.67
N TYR A 821 -6.18 -14.89 27.93
CA TYR A 821 -4.76 -15.22 28.03
C TYR A 821 -4.46 -16.01 29.29
N GLY A 822 -5.12 -15.67 30.41
CA GLY A 822 -4.91 -16.35 31.70
C GLY A 822 -5.23 -17.84 31.65
N ASN A 823 -6.30 -18.21 30.94
CA ASN A 823 -6.72 -19.62 30.78
C ASN A 823 -6.39 -20.22 29.41
N LEU A 824 -5.66 -19.49 28.55
CA LEU A 824 -5.29 -19.91 27.18
C LEU A 824 -6.48 -20.46 26.38
N ARG A 825 -7.54 -19.65 26.25
CA ARG A 825 -8.78 -20.03 25.54
C ARG A 825 -9.39 -18.82 24.83
N VAL A 826 -10.24 -19.10 23.84
CA VAL A 826 -11.01 -18.08 23.11
C VAL A 826 -12.50 -18.33 23.33
N GLY A 827 -13.25 -17.27 23.64
CA GLY A 827 -14.68 -17.31 23.93
C GLY A 827 -15.50 -16.58 22.88
N PHE A 828 -16.62 -17.16 22.47
CA PHE A 828 -17.52 -16.55 21.49
C PHE A 828 -18.96 -16.46 22.03
N ALA A 829 -19.56 -15.27 21.92
CA ALA A 829 -20.98 -15.05 22.20
C ALA A 829 -21.61 -14.26 21.04
N LYS A 830 -22.93 -14.29 20.91
CA LYS A 830 -23.61 -13.49 19.87
C LYS A 830 -23.39 -12.01 20.15
N ALA A 831 -22.89 -11.24 19.19
CA ALA A 831 -22.76 -9.80 19.33
C ALA A 831 -24.15 -9.14 19.49
N ALA A 832 -24.22 -8.08 20.31
CA ALA A 832 -25.48 -7.42 20.67
C ALA A 832 -26.13 -6.64 19.53
#